data_AF-V4K3K5-F1
#
_entry.id   AF-V4K3K5-F1
#
_cell.length_a   1.000
_cell.length_b   1.000
_cell.length_c   1.000
_cell.angle_alpha   90.00
_cell.angle_beta   90.00
_cell.angle_gamma   90.00
#
_symmetry.space_group_name_H-M   'P 1'
#
loop_
_entity.id
_entity.type
_entity.pdbx_description
1 polymer ?
#
loop_
_entity_poly.entity_id
_entity_poly.type
_entity_poly.pdbx_seq_one_letter_code
_entity_poly.pdbx_strand_id
1 'polypeptide(L)'
;MNNSRRALALGLLVLVLAVVVVPLVNMPVVLKSARAQQGSGQVYSNFTVSWSGNLTVYLYGVSPSSKVLLWWGIEPYPQGPWYTTSGKPGNMETPMTYNSTLRAFVATIGPFENGTWVAYVFNVNGTIWINYEGHAFWNWNVIINPPMNIVGYTKAWVLPNGSIMITAIGRPPDEMILWWGLTSGPQTGLPWYTTAGTPGANQTVMTYNPLWGNYTAIIGPFKPGQWVQWVYHDAYTGWWIHNSNVSPGANFAIQDVYTPVHAVAMHTSQLVYEVGQQVVMNVTVQNEGPAMNYTIALQVGTEVVSNRTVELPSGYSNLTFTFPANLPMGIYNVFLLVGLKGIWQNSTVGQLYIVNTTGRKPLSVVIVWNMHQPLYLEPNGTWGQPWVQWHTGQDLYWNGSLVGAYELQAMLLNEFPNINVTIDFTPVLLYQWEAFLHQSSPTFMGSGVLVSHDQQATEETIALYRKLVQEGRLQVLTVPFYHPLEALVYDNGWQSDLLAQLLMGENMTYTVFGVRANGVWTPEMGFNMGLLWLYADAGLNVTILDYQAFVQMAPALTVVSGNTSLGPYGIYVVQNSLGQRMYVLFRDTALSNMFSFIFFSQSPQLTQQMLLQYLVKVYMEHPGAVVVVALDGENPIIFNPTPLSAKDLYAIYQALSEAEGEGWLVTQTVNQAIETHQVAAVLTNLPEESWATNLNNWNNGYSAKVYIWDNVSLAREYLAAYSAMLGMPISPVVPLSFAHAPNASASAFEAMTGEPAYVTVNGVTYANPLYMYYTMWNWLYVSEGSDWTWQAGPPNNGPQWFWVQPVIYDQAIVSYVRQAFSKVTPFSVVTNGQGKVLINFYNNLTSAQAPLPVHLYLVISNGTANVSEYVTLGKQVSAVTANITVAPGSAVTVYLYAPVTQPELGAAVTPVSNNGLLIGEYTLTAQKGVMTTTAPPSPSTASTSTTLTVTTPSTAVTTTETSTTAIWVVVGIVIVAVIIAVLLGVSRR
;
A
#
# COMPACT_ATOMS: atom_id res chain seq x y z
N MET A 1 -48.97 -32.23 -18.33
CA MET A 1 -49.28 -31.31 -17.22
C MET A 1 -48.01 -30.52 -16.93
N ASN A 2 -47.84 -29.32 -17.47
CA ASN A 2 -48.57 -28.06 -17.23
C ASN A 2 -48.12 -27.32 -15.97
N ASN A 3 -47.76 -26.06 -16.20
CA ASN A 3 -48.09 -24.88 -15.39
C ASN A 3 -47.14 -24.43 -14.27
N SER A 4 -45.84 -24.32 -14.54
CA SER A 4 -45.02 -23.38 -13.76
C SER A 4 -43.88 -22.68 -14.51
N ARG A 5 -43.64 -22.98 -15.79
CA ARG A 5 -42.64 -22.27 -16.63
C ARG A 5 -43.23 -21.39 -17.74
N ARG A 6 -44.49 -20.97 -17.61
CA ARG A 6 -45.17 -20.04 -18.55
C ARG A 6 -45.66 -18.72 -17.94
N ALA A 7 -45.34 -18.41 -16.69
CA ALA A 7 -45.78 -17.17 -16.03
C ALA A 7 -44.69 -16.08 -15.88
N LEU A 8 -43.46 -16.33 -16.33
CA LEU A 8 -42.35 -15.36 -16.23
C LEU A 8 -41.73 -14.99 -17.59
N ALA A 9 -42.39 -15.36 -18.69
CA ALA A 9 -41.94 -15.09 -20.06
C ALA A 9 -42.96 -14.29 -20.90
N LEU A 10 -43.87 -13.53 -20.26
CA LEU A 10 -44.88 -12.72 -20.96
C LEU A 10 -45.08 -11.31 -20.37
N GLY A 11 -44.15 -10.84 -19.54
CA GLY A 11 -44.21 -9.51 -18.90
C GLY A 11 -43.24 -8.47 -19.45
N LEU A 12 -42.43 -8.79 -20.47
CA LEU A 12 -41.32 -7.92 -20.90
C LEU A 12 -41.29 -7.60 -22.41
N LEU A 13 -42.40 -7.77 -23.14
CA LEU A 13 -42.43 -7.49 -24.58
C LEU A 13 -43.70 -6.84 -25.15
N VAL A 14 -44.58 -6.21 -24.36
CA VAL A 14 -45.76 -5.48 -24.91
C VAL A 14 -46.03 -4.13 -24.20
N LEU A 15 -45.00 -3.34 -23.93
CA LEU A 15 -45.19 -1.93 -23.52
C LEU A 15 -44.28 -0.97 -24.32
N VAL A 16 -43.99 -1.37 -25.56
CA VAL A 16 -43.54 -0.49 -26.63
C VAL A 16 -44.58 -0.63 -27.74
N LEU A 17 -45.14 0.51 -28.17
CA LEU A 17 -46.21 0.69 -29.18
C LEU A 17 -47.65 0.38 -28.76
N ALA A 18 -48.35 1.40 -28.23
CA ALA A 18 -49.64 1.86 -28.77
C ALA A 18 -50.29 2.93 -27.87
N VAL A 19 -49.99 4.21 -28.08
CA VAL A 19 -51.00 5.28 -27.99
C VAL A 19 -50.68 6.34 -29.05
N VAL A 20 -51.51 6.37 -30.09
CA VAL A 20 -51.54 7.32 -31.20
C VAL A 20 -52.78 8.21 -30.98
N VAL A 21 -52.57 9.54 -30.93
CA VAL A 21 -53.43 10.64 -31.48
C VAL A 21 -54.68 11.10 -30.67
N VAL A 22 -54.72 12.27 -29.97
CA VAL A 22 -55.06 13.70 -30.35
C VAL A 22 -56.43 14.14 -29.72
N PRO A 23 -56.86 15.43 -29.50
CA PRO A 23 -56.23 16.77 -29.30
C PRO A 23 -56.73 17.62 -28.07
N LEU A 24 -56.01 18.74 -27.80
CA LEU A 24 -56.41 20.11 -27.34
C LEU A 24 -57.57 20.31 -26.32
N VAL A 25 -57.29 21.00 -25.18
CA VAL A 25 -57.96 22.27 -24.75
C VAL A 25 -57.05 23.07 -23.76
N ASN A 26 -56.97 24.38 -23.99
CA ASN A 26 -56.35 25.46 -23.18
C ASN A 26 -56.50 25.36 -21.65
N MET A 27 -55.44 25.77 -20.91
CA MET A 27 -55.46 26.59 -19.66
C MET A 27 -54.00 26.88 -19.22
N PRO A 28 -53.69 28.02 -18.59
CA PRO A 28 -52.34 28.58 -18.48
C PRO A 28 -51.48 27.84 -17.45
N VAL A 29 -50.33 27.31 -17.87
CA VAL A 29 -49.35 26.67 -16.96
C VAL A 29 -48.31 27.70 -16.54
N VAL A 30 -48.39 28.09 -15.27
CA VAL A 30 -47.33 28.73 -14.51
C VAL A 30 -46.20 27.70 -14.29
N LEU A 31 -44.97 28.05 -14.67
CA LEU A 31 -43.75 27.26 -14.48
C LEU A 31 -43.60 26.80 -13.02
N LYS A 32 -43.68 25.49 -12.79
CA LYS A 32 -43.09 24.82 -11.63
C LYS A 32 -41.99 23.90 -12.14
N SER A 33 -40.75 24.26 -11.85
CA SER A 33 -39.61 23.34 -11.81
C SER A 33 -40.04 22.05 -11.08
N ALA A 34 -39.63 20.89 -11.57
CA ALA A 34 -39.83 19.62 -10.90
C ALA A 34 -39.26 19.67 -9.47
N ARG A 35 -40.11 20.02 -8.49
CA ARG A 35 -39.89 19.68 -7.09
C ARG A 35 -40.10 18.17 -7.00
N ALA A 36 -39.03 17.43 -6.77
CA ALA A 36 -39.14 16.11 -6.18
C ALA A 36 -40.02 16.22 -4.92
N GLN A 37 -40.92 15.26 -4.75
CA GLN A 37 -41.84 15.22 -3.62
C GLN A 37 -41.08 15.29 -2.29
N GLN A 38 -41.62 16.09 -1.38
CA GLN A 38 -41.17 16.20 0.00
C GLN A 38 -41.26 14.81 0.66
N GLY A 39 -40.12 14.19 1.00
CA GLY A 39 -40.06 12.91 1.74
C GLY A 39 -39.49 11.69 1.01
N SER A 40 -38.83 11.83 -0.15
CA SER A 40 -38.31 10.68 -0.94
C SER A 40 -37.00 10.04 -0.45
N GLY A 41 -36.34 10.59 0.57
CA GLY A 41 -35.06 10.05 1.10
C GLY A 41 -33.83 10.24 0.20
N GLN A 42 -33.93 10.94 -0.93
CA GLN A 42 -32.80 11.26 -1.80
C GLN A 42 -32.10 12.55 -1.36
N VAL A 43 -30.77 12.50 -1.22
CA VAL A 43 -29.91 13.66 -0.94
C VAL A 43 -29.62 14.40 -2.24
N TYR A 44 -29.75 15.73 -2.25
CA TYR A 44 -29.37 16.57 -3.39
C TYR A 44 -28.92 17.96 -2.94
N SER A 45 -28.15 18.63 -3.81
CA SER A 45 -27.63 19.99 -3.57
C SER A 45 -28.21 21.01 -4.55
N ASN A 46 -28.36 22.24 -4.07
CA ASN A 46 -28.69 23.41 -4.88
C ASN A 46 -27.82 24.61 -4.45
N PHE A 47 -27.78 25.69 -5.21
CA PHE A 47 -27.01 26.88 -4.85
C PHE A 47 -27.62 28.18 -5.40
N THR A 48 -27.16 29.31 -4.86
CA THR A 48 -27.39 30.65 -5.42
C THR A 48 -26.08 31.44 -5.46
N VAL A 49 -25.95 32.35 -6.43
CA VAL A 49 -24.79 33.23 -6.57
C VAL A 49 -25.27 34.69 -6.49
N SER A 50 -24.69 35.48 -5.59
CA SER A 50 -24.98 36.91 -5.50
C SER A 50 -24.18 37.72 -6.54
N TRP A 51 -24.66 38.91 -6.87
CA TRP A 51 -23.91 39.88 -7.70
C TRP A 51 -22.55 40.29 -7.10
N SER A 52 -22.38 40.15 -5.78
CA SER A 52 -21.13 40.41 -5.06
C SER A 52 -20.17 39.21 -5.04
N GLY A 53 -20.49 38.10 -5.70
CA GLY A 53 -19.63 36.93 -5.79
C GLY A 53 -19.74 35.93 -4.64
N ASN A 54 -20.79 36.01 -3.80
CA ASN A 54 -21.03 35.04 -2.74
C ASN A 54 -21.79 33.82 -3.28
N LEU A 55 -21.27 32.62 -3.03
CA LEU A 55 -21.93 31.35 -3.34
C LEU A 55 -22.62 30.83 -2.08
N THR A 56 -23.94 30.66 -2.12
CA THR A 56 -24.70 30.01 -1.04
C THR A 56 -25.12 28.63 -1.48
N VAL A 57 -24.63 27.60 -0.78
CA VAL A 57 -24.88 26.19 -1.07
C VAL A 57 -25.93 25.63 -0.10
N TYR A 58 -26.84 24.83 -0.63
CA TYR A 58 -27.91 24.14 0.09
C TYR A 58 -27.75 22.62 -0.08
N LEU A 59 -27.92 21.87 1.01
CA LEU A 59 -27.95 20.41 1.01
C LEU A 59 -29.26 19.91 1.63
N TYR A 60 -30.05 19.19 0.85
CA TYR A 60 -31.36 18.65 1.24
C TYR A 60 -31.27 17.15 1.50
N GLY A 61 -32.17 16.61 2.33
CA GLY A 61 -32.30 15.17 2.57
C GLY A 61 -31.38 14.59 3.65
N VAL A 62 -30.51 15.41 4.25
CA VAL A 62 -29.67 15.01 5.41
C VAL A 62 -30.40 15.30 6.73
N SER A 63 -30.26 14.40 7.71
CA SER A 63 -30.92 14.54 9.03
C SER A 63 -30.53 15.86 9.72
N PRO A 64 -31.49 16.61 10.31
CA PRO A 64 -31.21 17.85 11.05
C PRO A 64 -30.23 17.70 12.22
N SER A 65 -30.09 16.48 12.75
CA SER A 65 -29.15 16.16 13.84
C SER A 65 -27.71 15.95 13.37
N SER A 66 -27.44 15.95 12.06
CA SER A 66 -26.11 15.68 11.51
C SER A 66 -25.21 16.91 11.59
N LYS A 67 -23.90 16.69 11.70
CA LYS A 67 -22.89 17.73 11.44
C LYS A 67 -22.51 17.67 9.98
N VAL A 68 -22.64 18.78 9.26
CA VAL A 68 -22.31 18.85 7.82
C VAL A 68 -21.23 19.89 7.60
N LEU A 69 -20.12 19.47 6.98
CA LEU A 69 -19.05 20.34 6.50
C LEU A 69 -19.14 20.44 4.98
N LEU A 70 -19.17 21.68 4.47
CA LEU A 70 -18.96 21.96 3.06
C LEU A 70 -17.45 21.96 2.80
N TRP A 71 -16.97 21.03 2.00
CA TRP A 71 -15.58 20.96 1.54
C TRP A 71 -15.51 21.56 0.15
N TRP A 72 -14.66 22.55 -0.05
CA TRP A 72 -14.65 23.31 -1.31
C TRP A 72 -13.27 23.84 -1.66
N GLY A 73 -13.06 24.17 -2.94
CA GLY A 73 -11.82 24.74 -3.44
C GLY A 73 -12.04 25.54 -4.71
N ILE A 74 -11.06 26.38 -5.06
CA ILE A 74 -10.98 27.03 -6.37
C ILE A 74 -10.27 26.07 -7.31
N GLU A 75 -10.80 25.89 -8.51
CA GLU A 75 -10.19 25.04 -9.54
C GLU A 75 -9.85 25.89 -10.78
N PRO A 76 -8.85 25.51 -11.58
CA PRO A 76 -8.55 26.20 -12.83
C PRO A 76 -9.60 25.91 -13.92
N TYR A 77 -10.34 24.83 -13.79
CA TYR A 77 -11.42 24.35 -14.67
C TYR A 77 -12.23 23.26 -13.94
N PRO A 78 -13.47 22.96 -14.36
CA PRO A 78 -14.30 21.91 -13.76
C PRO A 78 -13.59 20.56 -13.60
N GLN A 79 -13.67 19.97 -12.41
CA GLN A 79 -12.98 18.72 -12.04
C GLN A 79 -11.44 18.83 -12.03
N GLY A 80 -10.93 20.05 -11.85
CA GLY A 80 -9.50 20.33 -11.77
C GLY A 80 -8.92 20.09 -10.36
N PRO A 81 -7.60 20.23 -10.20
CA PRO A 81 -6.98 20.24 -8.87
C PRO A 81 -7.48 21.44 -8.05
N TRP A 82 -7.69 21.23 -6.76
CA TRP A 82 -8.23 22.25 -5.86
C TRP A 82 -7.12 23.14 -5.30
N TYR A 83 -7.45 24.42 -5.18
CA TYR A 83 -6.62 25.43 -4.55
C TYR A 83 -7.42 26.18 -3.49
N THR A 84 -6.74 26.57 -2.41
CA THR A 84 -7.26 27.52 -1.43
C THR A 84 -7.40 28.91 -2.05
N THR A 85 -8.15 29.81 -1.40
CA THR A 85 -8.23 31.23 -1.84
C THR A 85 -6.87 31.95 -1.82
N SER A 86 -5.86 31.38 -1.15
CA SER A 86 -4.48 31.88 -1.16
C SER A 86 -3.62 31.35 -2.31
N GLY A 87 -4.17 30.50 -3.19
CA GLY A 87 -3.46 29.89 -4.32
C GLY A 87 -2.62 28.65 -3.96
N LYS A 88 -2.66 28.17 -2.71
CA LYS A 88 -2.00 26.91 -2.32
C LYS A 88 -2.83 25.70 -2.73
N PRO A 89 -2.23 24.60 -3.22
CA PRO A 89 -2.94 23.34 -3.45
C PRO A 89 -3.67 22.86 -2.19
N GLY A 90 -4.89 22.35 -2.35
CA GLY A 90 -5.73 21.84 -1.27
C GLY A 90 -7.14 22.43 -1.23
N ASN A 91 -7.93 21.99 -0.26
CA ASN A 91 -9.30 22.41 -0.04
C ASN A 91 -9.46 23.36 1.17
N MET A 92 -10.65 23.90 1.31
CA MET A 92 -11.13 24.63 2.49
C MET A 92 -12.41 23.98 3.00
N GLU A 93 -12.74 24.25 4.26
CA GLU A 93 -13.90 23.67 4.94
C GLU A 93 -14.78 24.77 5.51
N THR A 94 -16.09 24.62 5.43
CA THR A 94 -17.05 25.56 6.00
C THR A 94 -18.21 24.81 6.64
N PRO A 95 -18.40 24.92 7.97
CA PRO A 95 -19.54 24.33 8.65
C PRO A 95 -20.87 24.84 8.09
N MET A 96 -21.78 23.92 7.80
CA MET A 96 -23.13 24.26 7.33
C MET A 96 -24.13 24.30 8.49
N THR A 97 -25.08 25.24 8.43
CA THR A 97 -26.13 25.39 9.44
C THR A 97 -27.46 24.85 8.92
N TYR A 98 -28.15 24.01 9.70
CA TYR A 98 -29.48 23.54 9.33
C TYR A 98 -30.53 24.65 9.45
N ASN A 99 -31.19 24.96 8.34
CA ASN A 99 -32.31 25.91 8.27
C ASN A 99 -33.64 25.14 8.31
N SER A 100 -34.39 25.30 9.40
CA SER A 100 -35.66 24.58 9.62
C SER A 100 -36.78 24.96 8.66
N THR A 101 -36.79 26.20 8.15
CA THR A 101 -37.76 26.68 7.16
C THR A 101 -37.51 26.07 5.78
N LEU A 102 -36.24 26.07 5.35
CA LEU A 102 -35.83 25.49 4.07
C LEU A 102 -35.72 23.96 4.11
N ARG A 103 -35.59 23.38 5.31
CA ARG A 103 -35.31 21.97 5.56
C ARG A 103 -34.02 21.50 4.86
N ALA A 104 -32.97 22.30 5.00
CA ALA A 104 -31.67 22.07 4.36
C ALA A 104 -30.52 22.58 5.22
N PHE A 105 -29.34 21.99 5.06
CA PHE A 105 -28.09 22.59 5.52
C PHE A 105 -27.65 23.69 4.55
N VAL A 106 -27.21 24.83 5.09
CA VAL A 106 -26.87 26.02 4.32
C VAL A 106 -25.51 26.56 4.75
N ALA A 107 -24.67 26.93 3.78
CA ALA A 107 -23.44 27.70 4.00
C ALA A 107 -23.25 28.71 2.87
N THR A 108 -22.67 29.86 3.19
CA THR A 108 -22.27 30.88 2.22
C THR A 108 -20.76 31.03 2.27
N ILE A 109 -20.12 30.96 1.10
CA ILE A 109 -18.68 31.05 0.90
C ILE A 109 -18.35 32.13 -0.15
N GLY A 110 -17.16 32.72 -0.05
CA GLY A 110 -16.75 33.88 -0.85
C GLY A 110 -16.66 35.18 -0.01
N PRO A 111 -16.67 36.36 -0.65
CA PRO A 111 -16.91 36.58 -2.09
C PRO A 111 -15.75 36.13 -2.97
N PHE A 112 -16.06 35.60 -4.14
CA PHE A 112 -15.10 35.25 -5.18
C PHE A 112 -15.07 36.30 -6.29
N GLU A 113 -13.94 36.38 -6.99
CA GLU A 113 -13.84 37.19 -8.21
C GLU A 113 -14.74 36.61 -9.31
N ASN A 114 -15.32 37.47 -10.14
CA ASN A 114 -16.12 37.05 -11.28
C ASN A 114 -15.28 36.19 -12.24
N GLY A 115 -15.80 35.04 -12.64
CA GLY A 115 -15.11 34.03 -13.45
C GLY A 115 -14.39 32.95 -12.65
N THR A 116 -14.38 33.01 -11.31
CA THR A 116 -13.78 31.97 -10.47
C THR A 116 -14.60 30.67 -10.55
N TRP A 117 -13.94 29.55 -10.84
CA TRP A 117 -14.51 28.22 -10.70
C TRP A 117 -14.41 27.73 -9.26
N VAL A 118 -15.54 27.31 -8.70
CA VAL A 118 -15.63 26.79 -7.33
C VAL A 118 -16.18 25.38 -7.36
N ALA A 119 -15.38 24.47 -6.83
CA ALA A 119 -15.71 23.06 -6.63
C ALA A 119 -16.17 22.83 -5.18
N TYR A 120 -17.16 21.95 -4.96
CA TYR A 120 -17.51 21.54 -3.60
C TYR A 120 -18.09 20.12 -3.48
N VAL A 121 -17.94 19.52 -2.30
CA VAL A 121 -18.54 18.26 -1.83
C VAL A 121 -18.96 18.40 -0.35
N PHE A 122 -19.60 17.38 0.21
CA PHE A 122 -20.05 17.42 1.61
C PHE A 122 -19.47 16.27 2.42
N ASN A 123 -19.05 16.56 3.65
CA ASN A 123 -18.73 15.56 4.66
C ASN A 123 -19.79 15.61 5.76
N VAL A 124 -20.47 14.49 6.00
CA VAL A 124 -21.51 14.34 7.01
C VAL A 124 -20.99 13.47 8.16
N ASN A 125 -21.05 14.02 9.37
CA ASN A 125 -20.62 13.41 10.63
C ASN A 125 -19.15 12.94 10.67
N GLY A 126 -18.29 13.42 9.78
CA GLY A 126 -16.87 13.06 9.70
C GLY A 126 -16.58 11.84 8.83
N THR A 127 -17.59 11.06 8.44
CA THR A 127 -17.38 9.73 7.83
C THR A 127 -18.08 9.52 6.50
N ILE A 128 -19.17 10.25 6.22
CA ILE A 128 -19.96 10.06 5.01
C ILE A 128 -19.66 11.19 4.03
N TRP A 129 -19.03 10.84 2.90
CA TRP A 129 -18.82 11.76 1.79
C TRP A 129 -19.99 11.73 0.83
N ILE A 130 -20.52 12.91 0.52
CA ILE A 130 -21.57 13.10 -0.46
C ILE A 130 -20.97 13.88 -1.60
N ASN A 131 -20.77 13.16 -2.70
CA ASN A 131 -20.21 13.63 -3.95
C ASN A 131 -21.32 13.69 -5.01
N TYR A 132 -21.05 14.34 -6.14
CA TYR A 132 -22.03 14.45 -7.22
C TYR A 132 -22.38 13.05 -7.75
N GLU A 133 -23.67 12.72 -7.79
CA GLU A 133 -24.22 11.40 -8.11
C GLU A 133 -23.66 10.22 -7.28
N GLY A 134 -22.99 10.49 -6.16
CA GLY A 134 -22.38 9.48 -5.30
C GLY A 134 -21.05 8.92 -5.84
N HIS A 135 -20.45 9.54 -6.85
CA HIS A 135 -19.18 9.09 -7.43
C HIS A 135 -17.97 9.62 -6.63
N ALA A 136 -16.98 8.77 -6.33
CA ALA A 136 -15.89 9.09 -5.39
C ALA A 136 -15.02 10.29 -5.81
N PHE A 137 -15.03 10.66 -7.09
CA PHE A 137 -14.18 11.71 -7.65
C PHE A 137 -14.95 12.87 -8.28
N TRP A 138 -16.29 12.88 -8.20
CA TRP A 138 -17.10 13.93 -8.82
C TRP A 138 -17.57 14.96 -7.80
N ASN A 139 -17.25 16.22 -8.04
CA ASN A 139 -17.72 17.33 -7.24
C ASN A 139 -18.75 18.18 -8.00
N TRP A 140 -19.50 19.01 -7.28
CA TRP A 140 -20.29 20.08 -7.89
C TRP A 140 -19.36 21.23 -8.28
N ASN A 141 -19.64 21.90 -9.39
CA ASN A 141 -18.84 22.98 -9.94
C ASN A 141 -19.75 24.15 -10.29
N VAL A 142 -19.31 25.36 -9.94
CA VAL A 142 -20.02 26.61 -10.21
C VAL A 142 -19.01 27.67 -10.64
N ILE A 143 -19.25 28.30 -11.78
CA ILE A 143 -18.54 29.53 -12.16
C ILE A 143 -19.27 30.74 -11.60
N ILE A 144 -18.56 31.55 -10.81
CA ILE A 144 -19.14 32.71 -10.12
C ILE A 144 -19.26 33.87 -11.09
N ASN A 145 -20.49 34.34 -11.38
CA ASN A 145 -20.78 35.49 -12.25
C ASN A 145 -19.88 35.53 -13.50
N PRO A 146 -20.03 34.56 -14.43
CA PRO A 146 -19.12 34.41 -15.56
C PRO A 146 -19.02 35.72 -16.38
N PRO A 147 -17.80 36.17 -16.74
CA PRO A 147 -17.60 37.34 -17.58
C PRO A 147 -18.33 37.26 -18.93
N MET A 148 -18.80 38.40 -19.44
CA MET A 148 -19.63 38.42 -20.66
C MET A 148 -18.90 37.89 -21.92
N ASN A 149 -17.57 37.89 -21.93
CA ASN A 149 -16.77 37.32 -23.03
C ASN A 149 -16.72 35.78 -23.03
N ILE A 150 -17.15 35.12 -21.95
CA ILE A 150 -17.27 33.64 -21.89
C ILE A 150 -18.72 33.17 -21.83
N VAL A 151 -19.67 34.05 -21.49
CA VAL A 151 -21.11 33.75 -21.58
C VAL A 151 -21.48 33.49 -23.04
N GLY A 152 -22.18 32.38 -23.30
CA GLY A 152 -22.49 31.90 -24.64
C GLY A 152 -21.41 31.06 -25.28
N TYR A 153 -20.28 30.80 -24.60
CA TYR A 153 -19.27 29.86 -25.10
C TYR A 153 -19.93 28.48 -25.22
N THR A 154 -20.17 28.07 -26.46
CA THR A 154 -20.96 26.89 -26.78
C THR A 154 -20.10 25.80 -27.38
N LYS A 155 -20.46 24.56 -27.09
CA LYS A 155 -20.12 23.43 -27.93
C LYS A 155 -21.39 22.71 -28.33
N ALA A 156 -21.51 22.39 -29.61
CA ALA A 156 -22.61 21.64 -30.17
C ALA A 156 -22.10 20.46 -30.98
N TRP A 157 -22.79 19.33 -30.89
CA TRP A 157 -22.49 18.15 -31.71
C TRP A 157 -23.76 17.40 -32.06
N VAL A 158 -23.74 16.81 -33.23
CA VAL A 158 -24.82 15.98 -33.75
C VAL A 158 -24.69 14.57 -33.14
N LEU A 159 -25.79 14.08 -32.57
CA LEU A 159 -25.93 12.75 -32.03
C LEU A 159 -26.28 11.74 -33.14
N PRO A 160 -25.98 10.44 -32.97
CA PRO A 160 -26.30 9.37 -33.92
C PRO A 160 -27.72 9.37 -34.48
N ASN A 161 -28.69 9.78 -33.67
CA ASN A 161 -30.11 9.82 -34.03
C ASN A 161 -30.53 11.10 -34.76
N GLY A 162 -29.60 12.01 -35.09
CA GLY A 162 -29.87 13.31 -35.71
C GLY A 162 -30.31 14.42 -34.75
N SER A 163 -30.33 14.16 -33.44
CA SER A 163 -30.49 15.22 -32.45
C SER A 163 -29.19 16.02 -32.31
N ILE A 164 -29.26 17.27 -31.86
CA ILE A 164 -28.07 18.09 -31.59
C ILE A 164 -28.02 18.33 -30.09
N MET A 165 -26.92 17.92 -29.45
CA MET A 165 -26.63 18.30 -28.08
C MET A 165 -25.87 19.63 -28.09
N ILE A 166 -26.38 20.61 -27.37
CA ILE A 166 -25.84 21.97 -27.28
C ILE A 166 -25.52 22.25 -25.82
N THR A 167 -24.27 22.58 -25.55
CA THR A 167 -23.81 23.06 -24.25
C THR A 167 -23.45 24.54 -24.35
N ALA A 168 -23.63 25.31 -23.28
CA ALA A 168 -23.23 26.71 -23.21
C ALA A 168 -22.87 27.15 -21.79
N ILE A 169 -21.89 28.04 -21.65
CA ILE A 169 -21.68 28.75 -20.39
C ILE A 169 -22.75 29.85 -20.27
N GLY A 170 -23.56 29.76 -19.23
CA GLY A 170 -24.53 30.78 -18.83
C GLY A 170 -24.25 31.20 -17.38
N ARG A 171 -25.01 32.15 -16.84
CA ARG A 171 -24.87 32.59 -15.46
C ARG A 171 -25.71 31.72 -14.53
N PRO A 172 -25.13 30.80 -13.74
CA PRO A 172 -25.95 29.97 -12.86
C PRO A 172 -26.42 30.74 -11.61
N PRO A 173 -27.63 30.46 -11.09
CA PRO A 173 -28.61 29.47 -11.57
C PRO A 173 -29.70 30.08 -12.50
N ASP A 174 -29.38 31.12 -13.29
CA ASP A 174 -30.36 31.81 -14.14
C ASP A 174 -30.99 30.83 -15.16
N GLU A 175 -32.25 31.05 -15.55
CA GLU A 175 -32.91 30.19 -16.56
C GLU A 175 -32.44 30.58 -17.97
N MET A 176 -31.68 29.70 -18.62
CA MET A 176 -31.16 29.91 -19.97
C MET A 176 -32.05 29.20 -20.99
N ILE A 177 -32.59 29.97 -21.95
CA ILE A 177 -33.50 29.49 -22.98
C ILE A 177 -32.77 29.47 -24.33
N LEU A 178 -32.74 28.32 -24.98
CA LEU A 178 -32.26 28.13 -26.34
C LEU A 178 -33.37 28.44 -27.34
N TRP A 179 -33.18 29.48 -28.16
CA TRP A 179 -34.06 29.81 -29.29
C TRP A 179 -33.43 29.31 -30.57
N TRP A 180 -34.10 28.44 -31.30
CA TRP A 180 -33.49 27.75 -32.45
C TRP A 180 -34.47 27.49 -33.60
N GLY A 181 -33.97 27.38 -34.83
CA GLY A 181 -34.80 27.11 -36.01
C GLY A 181 -34.04 26.46 -37.15
N LEU A 182 -34.77 25.81 -38.04
CA LEU A 182 -34.26 25.30 -39.30
C LEU A 182 -33.98 26.47 -40.26
N THR A 183 -32.88 26.39 -40.99
CA THR A 183 -32.48 27.41 -41.96
C THR A 183 -31.79 26.80 -43.18
N SER A 184 -31.40 27.63 -44.16
CA SER A 184 -30.75 27.19 -45.40
C SER A 184 -29.23 27.16 -45.34
N GLY A 185 -28.59 27.70 -44.30
CA GLY A 185 -27.14 27.77 -44.19
C GLY A 185 -26.62 28.40 -42.89
N PRO A 186 -25.29 28.52 -42.72
CA PRO A 186 -24.68 29.13 -41.53
C PRO A 186 -24.73 30.67 -41.54
N GLN A 187 -25.13 31.30 -42.64
CA GLN A 187 -25.10 32.74 -42.79
C GLN A 187 -26.11 33.42 -41.84
N THR A 188 -25.68 34.50 -41.19
CA THR A 188 -26.55 35.29 -40.33
C THR A 188 -27.61 36.04 -41.15
N GLY A 189 -28.83 36.16 -40.62
CA GLY A 189 -29.94 36.87 -41.28
C GLY A 189 -30.80 36.01 -42.21
N LEU A 190 -30.53 34.70 -42.30
CA LEU A 190 -31.41 33.75 -42.99
C LEU A 190 -32.71 33.53 -42.21
N PRO A 191 -33.85 33.31 -42.89
CA PRO A 191 -35.12 33.03 -42.23
C PRO A 191 -35.03 31.72 -41.43
N TRP A 192 -35.70 31.72 -40.28
CA TRP A 192 -35.85 30.55 -39.44
C TRP A 192 -37.24 29.94 -39.62
N TYR A 193 -37.30 28.62 -39.57
CA TYR A 193 -38.53 27.86 -39.55
C TYR A 193 -38.56 26.93 -38.35
N THR A 194 -39.73 26.79 -37.73
CA THR A 194 -39.97 25.77 -36.71
C THR A 194 -39.87 24.36 -37.32
N THR A 195 -39.84 23.32 -36.51
CA THR A 195 -39.88 21.93 -37.02
C THR A 195 -41.20 21.59 -37.71
N ALA A 196 -42.25 22.37 -37.47
CA ALA A 196 -43.54 22.27 -38.18
C ALA A 196 -43.55 23.03 -39.53
N GLY A 197 -42.44 23.68 -39.91
CA GLY A 197 -42.31 24.41 -41.18
C GLY A 197 -42.93 25.81 -41.18
N THR A 198 -43.34 26.34 -40.03
CA THR A 198 -43.85 27.71 -39.91
C THR A 198 -42.70 28.72 -39.70
N PRO A 199 -42.78 29.95 -40.25
CA PRO A 199 -41.79 31.00 -39.97
C PRO A 199 -41.68 31.28 -38.47
N GLY A 200 -40.46 31.27 -37.93
CA GLY A 200 -40.19 31.52 -36.51
C GLY A 200 -39.17 30.56 -35.90
N ALA A 201 -39.06 30.58 -34.57
CA ALA A 201 -38.11 29.79 -33.78
C ALA A 201 -38.85 28.85 -32.82
N ASN A 202 -38.27 27.69 -32.55
CA ASN A 202 -38.58 26.87 -31.40
C ASN A 202 -37.84 27.40 -30.15
N GLN A 203 -38.33 27.05 -28.97
CA GLN A 203 -37.70 27.38 -27.69
C GLN A 203 -37.45 26.11 -26.89
N THR A 204 -36.33 26.04 -26.19
CA THR A 204 -35.98 24.93 -25.32
C THR A 204 -35.27 25.47 -24.08
N VAL A 205 -35.83 25.21 -22.90
CA VAL A 205 -35.16 25.57 -21.64
C VAL A 205 -33.96 24.64 -21.45
N MET A 206 -32.78 25.22 -21.20
CA MET A 206 -31.56 24.45 -20.99
C MET A 206 -31.43 24.02 -19.53
N THR A 207 -30.86 22.84 -19.30
CA THR A 207 -30.63 22.28 -17.97
C THR A 207 -29.21 22.57 -17.52
N TYR A 208 -29.01 23.12 -16.32
CA TYR A 208 -27.67 23.30 -15.75
C TYR A 208 -27.07 21.95 -15.32
N ASN A 209 -25.86 21.65 -15.80
CA ASN A 209 -25.06 20.50 -15.44
C ASN A 209 -23.99 20.92 -14.41
N PRO A 210 -24.15 20.57 -13.13
CA PRO A 210 -23.21 20.97 -12.09
C PRO A 210 -21.89 20.19 -12.11
N LEU A 211 -21.75 19.10 -12.87
CA LEU A 211 -20.46 18.40 -13.02
C LEU A 211 -19.47 19.19 -13.89
N TRP A 212 -19.98 19.92 -14.88
CA TRP A 212 -19.16 20.69 -15.81
C TRP A 212 -19.41 22.20 -15.72
N GLY A 213 -20.39 22.61 -14.91
CA GLY A 213 -20.79 24.00 -14.72
C GLY A 213 -21.29 24.71 -15.98
N ASN A 214 -21.99 23.99 -16.85
CA ASN A 214 -22.54 24.52 -18.09
C ASN A 214 -24.02 24.16 -18.26
N TYR A 215 -24.73 24.86 -19.14
CA TYR A 215 -26.12 24.55 -19.52
C TYR A 215 -26.11 23.60 -20.70
N THR A 216 -27.04 22.63 -20.71
CA THR A 216 -27.17 21.63 -21.78
C THR A 216 -28.62 21.57 -22.28
N ALA A 217 -28.80 21.46 -23.59
CA ALA A 217 -30.07 21.11 -24.23
C ALA A 217 -29.84 20.10 -25.36
N ILE A 218 -30.83 19.25 -25.61
CA ILE A 218 -30.85 18.35 -26.76
C ILE A 218 -32.07 18.73 -27.61
N ILE A 219 -31.85 19.02 -28.89
CA ILE A 219 -32.90 19.43 -29.84
C ILE A 219 -32.92 18.49 -31.06
N GLY A 220 -34.04 18.46 -31.79
CA GLY A 220 -34.23 17.55 -32.93
C GLY A 220 -35.05 16.30 -32.55
N PRO A 221 -34.87 15.16 -33.26
CA PRO A 221 -33.88 14.91 -34.31
C PRO A 221 -34.18 15.63 -35.63
N PHE A 222 -33.15 15.91 -36.42
CA PHE A 222 -33.24 16.50 -37.74
C PHE A 222 -32.83 15.48 -38.84
N LYS A 223 -33.01 15.88 -40.10
CA LYS A 223 -32.58 15.09 -41.25
C LYS A 223 -31.14 15.46 -41.62
N PRO A 224 -30.30 14.50 -42.06
CA PRO A 224 -28.94 14.77 -42.48
C PRO A 224 -28.90 15.87 -43.55
N GLY A 225 -28.01 16.84 -43.37
CA GLY A 225 -27.81 18.00 -44.23
C GLY A 225 -28.62 19.23 -43.86
N GLN A 226 -29.57 19.16 -42.92
CA GLN A 226 -30.34 20.33 -42.49
C GLN A 226 -29.48 21.30 -41.66
N TRP A 227 -29.60 22.60 -41.91
CA TRP A 227 -28.96 23.61 -41.06
C TRP A 227 -29.88 24.01 -39.91
N VAL A 228 -29.33 24.09 -38.72
CA VAL A 228 -29.97 24.62 -37.52
C VAL A 228 -29.21 25.84 -37.05
N GLN A 229 -29.91 26.94 -36.79
CA GLN A 229 -29.36 28.13 -36.15
C GLN A 229 -30.00 28.34 -34.78
N TRP A 230 -29.26 28.95 -33.86
CA TRP A 230 -29.77 29.32 -32.55
C TRP A 230 -29.12 30.56 -31.93
N VAL A 231 -29.78 31.07 -30.90
CA VAL A 231 -29.29 32.08 -29.95
C VAL A 231 -29.75 31.67 -28.54
N TYR A 232 -29.15 32.24 -27.51
CA TYR A 232 -29.60 32.03 -26.13
C TYR A 232 -30.26 33.28 -25.56
N HIS A 233 -31.22 33.06 -24.67
CA HIS A 233 -31.87 34.11 -23.90
C HIS A 233 -31.77 33.78 -22.41
N ASP A 234 -31.14 34.65 -21.64
CA ASP A 234 -31.13 34.57 -20.18
C ASP A 234 -32.41 35.23 -19.65
N ALA A 235 -33.30 34.43 -19.07
CA ALA A 235 -34.60 34.89 -18.62
C ALA A 235 -34.55 35.77 -17.35
N TYR A 236 -33.46 35.71 -16.58
CA TYR A 236 -33.29 36.52 -15.37
C TYR A 236 -32.76 37.92 -15.72
N THR A 237 -31.72 37.99 -16.55
CA THR A 237 -31.10 39.26 -16.95
C THR A 237 -31.78 39.91 -18.17
N GLY A 238 -32.49 39.13 -18.98
CA GLY A 238 -33.09 39.55 -20.25
C GLY A 238 -32.08 39.60 -21.41
N TRP A 239 -30.88 39.06 -21.24
CA TRP A 239 -29.81 39.13 -22.25
C TRP A 239 -30.04 38.16 -23.40
N TRP A 240 -29.82 38.64 -24.62
CA TRP A 240 -29.71 37.83 -25.83
C TRP A 240 -28.25 37.58 -26.15
N ILE A 241 -27.88 36.32 -26.25
CA ILE A 241 -26.50 35.87 -26.40
C ILE A 241 -26.34 35.29 -27.81
N HIS A 242 -25.56 36.01 -28.61
CA HIS A 242 -25.24 35.73 -30.00
C HIS A 242 -23.82 35.18 -30.13
N ASN A 243 -23.47 34.64 -31.30
CA ASN A 243 -22.11 34.22 -31.63
C ASN A 243 -21.20 35.42 -31.93
N SER A 244 -20.83 36.13 -30.86
CA SER A 244 -20.02 37.35 -30.93
C SER A 244 -18.63 37.15 -31.57
N ASN A 245 -18.12 35.91 -31.61
CA ASN A 245 -16.86 35.56 -32.29
C ASN A 245 -16.91 35.74 -33.82
N VAL A 246 -18.10 35.70 -34.41
CA VAL A 246 -18.30 35.93 -35.85
C VAL A 246 -18.70 37.39 -36.09
N SER A 247 -19.74 37.85 -35.40
CA SER A 247 -20.12 39.27 -35.35
C SER A 247 -21.11 39.51 -34.20
N PRO A 248 -21.31 40.76 -33.75
CA PRO A 248 -22.18 41.07 -32.61
C PRO A 248 -23.64 40.58 -32.70
N GLY A 249 -24.14 40.28 -33.91
CA GLY A 249 -25.49 39.76 -34.15
C GLY A 249 -25.53 38.40 -34.85
N ALA A 250 -24.40 37.68 -34.93
CA ALA A 250 -24.37 36.39 -35.60
C ALA A 250 -25.09 35.31 -34.79
N ASN A 251 -25.82 34.44 -35.48
CA ASN A 251 -26.39 33.25 -34.85
C ASN A 251 -25.35 32.16 -34.75
N PHE A 252 -25.49 31.29 -33.76
CA PHE A 252 -24.80 30.00 -33.79
C PHE A 252 -25.44 29.12 -34.86
N ALA A 253 -24.66 28.29 -35.52
CA ALA A 253 -25.15 27.42 -36.59
C ALA A 253 -24.43 26.08 -36.58
N ILE A 254 -25.15 25.02 -36.91
CA ILE A 254 -24.59 23.70 -37.17
C ILE A 254 -25.39 23.03 -38.27
N GLN A 255 -24.73 22.28 -39.14
CA GLN A 255 -25.40 21.39 -40.07
C GLN A 255 -25.56 20.04 -39.37
N ASP A 256 -26.79 19.52 -39.35
CA ASP A 256 -27.08 18.19 -38.86
C ASP A 256 -26.44 17.16 -39.79
N VAL A 257 -25.26 16.67 -39.43
CA VAL A 257 -24.45 15.74 -40.20
C VAL A 257 -24.26 14.49 -39.36
N TYR A 258 -25.06 13.47 -39.67
CA TYR A 258 -24.92 12.12 -39.14
C TYR A 258 -25.05 11.09 -40.24
N THR A 259 -24.43 9.94 -40.01
CA THR A 259 -24.57 8.72 -40.76
C THR A 259 -25.08 7.66 -39.80
N PRO A 260 -25.83 6.64 -40.23
CA PRO A 260 -26.26 5.56 -39.36
C PRO A 260 -25.11 4.59 -39.01
N VAL A 261 -23.87 4.90 -39.39
CA VAL A 261 -22.70 4.05 -39.21
C VAL A 261 -21.81 4.68 -38.15
N HIS A 262 -21.54 3.93 -37.08
CA HIS A 262 -20.71 4.39 -35.97
C HIS A 262 -19.62 3.36 -35.69
N ALA A 263 -18.45 3.84 -35.29
CA ALA A 263 -17.41 2.97 -34.76
C ALA A 263 -17.76 2.54 -33.33
N VAL A 264 -17.48 1.29 -33.02
CA VAL A 264 -17.80 0.63 -31.74
C VAL A 264 -16.53 0.32 -30.97
N ALA A 265 -15.55 -0.27 -31.64
CA ALA A 265 -14.30 -0.68 -31.05
C ALA A 265 -13.17 -0.63 -32.09
N MET A 266 -11.95 -0.46 -31.61
CA MET A 266 -10.73 -0.51 -32.40
C MET A 266 -9.79 -1.52 -31.75
N HIS A 267 -9.21 -2.39 -32.57
CA HIS A 267 -8.16 -3.32 -32.17
C HIS A 267 -7.00 -3.21 -33.15
N THR A 268 -5.79 -3.16 -32.63
CA THR A 268 -4.55 -3.15 -33.41
C THR A 268 -3.81 -4.46 -33.24
N SER A 269 -3.05 -4.88 -34.25
CA SER A 269 -2.22 -6.10 -34.17
C SER A 269 -1.11 -5.98 -33.14
N GLN A 270 -0.66 -4.76 -32.86
CA GLN A 270 0.28 -4.41 -31.79
C GLN A 270 -0.21 -3.17 -31.06
N LEU A 271 0.26 -2.99 -29.83
CA LEU A 271 -0.08 -1.83 -29.00
C LEU A 271 0.82 -0.63 -29.30
N VAL A 272 2.03 -0.87 -29.80
CA VAL A 272 3.05 0.12 -30.15
C VAL A 272 3.64 -0.29 -31.50
N TYR A 273 3.95 0.69 -32.36
CA TYR A 273 4.55 0.45 -33.67
C TYR A 273 5.83 1.26 -33.83
N GLU A 274 6.83 0.72 -34.53
CA GLU A 274 7.98 1.49 -34.98
C GLU A 274 7.66 2.33 -36.24
N VAL A 275 8.41 3.42 -36.44
CA VAL A 275 8.32 4.21 -37.68
C VAL A 275 8.54 3.33 -38.91
N GLY A 276 7.59 3.36 -39.82
CA GLY A 276 7.59 2.58 -41.07
C GLY A 276 7.05 1.15 -40.94
N GLN A 277 6.75 0.68 -39.73
CA GLN A 277 6.17 -0.65 -39.52
C GLN A 277 4.75 -0.75 -40.10
N GLN A 278 4.36 -1.93 -40.58
CA GLN A 278 3.01 -2.14 -41.11
C GLN A 278 1.98 -2.23 -39.96
N VAL A 279 1.06 -1.28 -39.91
CA VAL A 279 -0.07 -1.27 -38.99
C VAL A 279 -1.19 -2.13 -39.56
N VAL A 280 -1.73 -3.05 -38.75
CA VAL A 280 -2.99 -3.75 -39.03
C VAL A 280 -4.00 -3.35 -37.96
N MET A 281 -5.09 -2.72 -38.39
CA MET A 281 -6.12 -2.19 -37.51
C MET A 281 -7.49 -2.72 -37.92
N ASN A 282 -8.19 -3.30 -36.97
CA ASN A 282 -9.58 -3.73 -37.11
C ASN A 282 -10.48 -2.75 -36.38
N VAL A 283 -11.38 -2.10 -37.11
CA VAL A 283 -12.41 -1.23 -36.53
C VAL A 283 -13.76 -1.93 -36.68
N THR A 284 -14.38 -2.23 -35.55
CA THR A 284 -15.76 -2.71 -35.50
C THR A 284 -16.68 -1.52 -35.70
N VAL A 285 -17.53 -1.57 -36.72
CA VAL A 285 -18.55 -0.57 -37.00
C VAL A 285 -19.93 -1.18 -36.85
N GLN A 286 -20.90 -0.38 -36.39
CA GLN A 286 -22.31 -0.72 -36.36
C GLN A 286 -23.05 0.19 -37.33
N ASN A 287 -23.76 -0.41 -38.30
CA ASN A 287 -24.65 0.27 -39.21
C ASN A 287 -26.11 0.05 -38.75
N GLU A 288 -26.72 1.09 -38.18
CA GLU A 288 -28.12 1.09 -37.76
C GLU A 288 -29.09 1.38 -38.93
N GLY A 289 -28.56 1.62 -40.12
CA GLY A 289 -29.28 1.95 -41.34
C GLY A 289 -29.43 0.77 -42.29
N PRO A 290 -29.95 1.01 -43.51
CA PRO A 290 -30.04 -0.01 -44.54
C PRO A 290 -28.65 -0.42 -45.04
N ALA A 291 -28.59 -1.61 -45.64
CA ALA A 291 -27.39 -2.06 -46.35
C ALA A 291 -27.17 -1.17 -47.59
N MET A 292 -26.03 -0.48 -47.65
CA MET A 292 -25.69 0.41 -48.76
C MET A 292 -24.18 0.74 -48.79
N ASN A 293 -23.76 1.43 -49.86
CA ASN A 293 -22.39 1.91 -50.03
C ASN A 293 -22.13 3.18 -49.20
N TYR A 294 -21.14 3.09 -48.32
CA TYR A 294 -20.58 4.22 -47.56
C TYR A 294 -19.14 4.48 -47.99
N THR A 295 -18.72 5.74 -48.05
CA THR A 295 -17.30 6.06 -48.20
C THR A 295 -16.66 6.04 -46.82
N ILE A 296 -15.75 5.10 -46.57
CA ILE A 296 -15.06 4.98 -45.28
C ILE A 296 -13.62 5.43 -45.46
N ALA A 297 -13.21 6.43 -44.70
CA ALA A 297 -11.82 6.83 -44.59
C ALA A 297 -11.32 6.67 -43.16
N LEU A 298 -10.12 6.12 -43.01
CA LEU A 298 -9.41 6.07 -41.74
C LEU A 298 -8.38 7.18 -41.75
N GLN A 299 -8.43 8.05 -40.75
CA GLN A 299 -7.48 9.14 -40.57
C GLN A 299 -6.72 8.94 -39.27
N VAL A 300 -5.39 9.06 -39.31
CA VAL A 300 -4.50 8.97 -38.16
C VAL A 300 -3.83 10.33 -37.99
N GLY A 301 -4.11 11.01 -36.88
CA GLY A 301 -3.73 12.41 -36.69
C GLY A 301 -4.35 13.28 -37.79
N THR A 302 -3.51 13.83 -38.67
CA THR A 302 -3.93 14.64 -39.81
C THR A 302 -3.88 13.90 -41.15
N GLU A 303 -3.41 12.65 -41.18
CA GLU A 303 -3.20 11.91 -42.43
C GLU A 303 -4.31 10.89 -42.69
N VAL A 304 -4.90 10.92 -43.89
CA VAL A 304 -5.86 9.92 -44.33
C VAL A 304 -5.10 8.71 -44.88
N VAL A 305 -5.01 7.63 -44.09
CA VAL A 305 -4.22 6.44 -44.40
C VAL A 305 -4.99 5.42 -45.26
N SER A 306 -6.31 5.53 -45.30
CA SER A 306 -7.16 4.72 -46.16
C SER A 306 -8.41 5.51 -46.53
N ASN A 307 -8.88 5.39 -47.77
CA ASN A 307 -10.16 5.93 -48.22
C ASN A 307 -10.74 5.00 -49.27
N ARG A 308 -11.88 4.36 -48.97
CA ARG A 308 -12.54 3.40 -49.86
C ARG A 308 -14.04 3.38 -49.67
N THR A 309 -14.76 3.03 -50.72
CA THR A 309 -16.20 2.74 -50.63
C THR A 309 -16.39 1.29 -50.21
N VAL A 310 -17.23 1.07 -49.19
CA VAL A 310 -17.57 -0.27 -48.66
C VAL A 310 -19.08 -0.40 -48.58
N GLU A 311 -19.59 -1.54 -49.02
CA GLU A 311 -20.98 -1.93 -48.76
C GLU A 311 -21.07 -2.45 -47.31
N LEU A 312 -21.79 -1.73 -46.45
CA LEU A 312 -21.98 -2.13 -45.06
C LEU A 312 -23.39 -2.70 -44.88
N PRO A 313 -23.55 -3.98 -44.48
CA PRO A 313 -24.85 -4.52 -44.10
C PRO A 313 -25.39 -3.80 -42.85
N SER A 314 -26.67 -3.96 -42.55
CA SER A 314 -27.22 -3.53 -41.25
C SER A 314 -26.67 -4.41 -40.13
N GLY A 315 -26.35 -3.82 -38.97
CA GLY A 315 -25.70 -4.49 -37.84
C GLY A 315 -24.19 -4.27 -37.78
N TYR A 316 -23.45 -5.20 -37.17
CA TYR A 316 -22.02 -5.08 -36.94
C TYR A 316 -21.19 -5.57 -38.14
N SER A 317 -20.09 -4.89 -38.43
CA SER A 317 -19.10 -5.27 -39.44
C SER A 317 -17.69 -4.94 -38.94
N ASN A 318 -16.72 -5.79 -39.25
CA ASN A 318 -15.31 -5.54 -38.94
C ASN A 318 -14.59 -5.05 -40.19
N LEU A 319 -14.00 -3.86 -40.10
CA LEU A 319 -13.22 -3.26 -41.18
C LEU A 319 -11.74 -3.35 -40.86
N THR A 320 -10.98 -4.08 -41.69
CA THR A 320 -9.53 -4.17 -41.58
C THR A 320 -8.86 -3.10 -42.44
N PHE A 321 -7.95 -2.35 -41.84
CA PHE A 321 -7.11 -1.35 -42.46
C PHE A 321 -5.65 -1.76 -42.32
N THR A 322 -4.88 -1.57 -43.39
CA THR A 322 -3.45 -1.89 -43.41
C THR A 322 -2.70 -0.76 -44.07
N PHE A 323 -1.73 -0.18 -43.35
CA PHE A 323 -0.95 0.97 -43.81
C PHE A 323 0.41 1.01 -43.10
N PRO A 324 1.46 1.57 -43.71
CA PRO A 324 2.73 1.78 -43.02
C PRO A 324 2.65 2.95 -42.03
N ALA A 325 3.24 2.81 -40.85
CA ALA A 325 3.37 3.84 -39.82
C ALA A 325 4.39 4.94 -40.22
N ASN A 326 4.17 5.59 -41.36
CA ASN A 326 5.04 6.64 -41.91
C ASN A 326 4.81 8.02 -41.24
N LEU A 327 4.57 7.99 -39.93
CA LEU A 327 4.41 9.19 -39.11
C LEU A 327 5.63 9.32 -38.19
N PRO A 328 6.00 10.54 -37.76
CA PRO A 328 6.99 10.72 -36.71
C PRO A 328 6.62 9.97 -35.42
N MET A 329 7.59 9.83 -34.52
CA MET A 329 7.30 9.34 -33.18
C MET A 329 6.25 10.22 -32.49
N GLY A 330 5.20 9.60 -31.95
CA GLY A 330 4.13 10.32 -31.26
C GLY A 330 2.91 9.46 -30.97
N ILE A 331 1.92 10.08 -30.34
CA ILE A 331 0.62 9.49 -30.03
C ILE A 331 -0.43 10.18 -30.92
N TYR A 332 -1.10 9.42 -31.76
CA TYR A 332 -2.00 9.93 -32.78
C TYR A 332 -3.44 9.47 -32.51
N ASN A 333 -4.37 10.42 -32.41
CA ASN A 333 -5.79 10.09 -32.41
C ASN A 333 -6.17 9.46 -33.77
N VAL A 334 -6.94 8.38 -33.71
CA VAL A 334 -7.46 7.69 -34.88
C VAL A 334 -8.92 8.07 -35.05
N PHE A 335 -9.26 8.46 -36.27
CA PHE A 335 -10.57 8.93 -36.68
C PHE A 335 -11.14 8.02 -37.76
N LEU A 336 -12.39 7.60 -37.58
CA LEU A 336 -13.17 6.98 -38.63
C LEU A 336 -14.07 8.04 -39.26
N LEU A 337 -13.84 8.31 -40.54
CA LEU A 337 -14.66 9.23 -41.34
C LEU A 337 -15.64 8.40 -42.17
N VAL A 338 -16.94 8.66 -41.99
CA VAL A 338 -18.00 8.02 -42.76
C VAL A 338 -18.69 9.05 -43.65
N GLY A 339 -18.58 8.84 -44.95
CA GLY A 339 -19.16 9.64 -46.01
C GLY A 339 -20.43 9.03 -46.58
N LEU A 340 -21.51 9.82 -46.65
CA LEU A 340 -22.76 9.49 -47.33
C LEU A 340 -23.25 10.69 -48.15
N LYS A 341 -23.39 10.53 -49.47
CA LYS A 341 -23.93 11.55 -50.39
C LYS A 341 -23.27 12.94 -50.26
N GLY A 342 -21.95 12.98 -50.08
CA GLY A 342 -21.17 14.23 -49.94
C GLY A 342 -21.12 14.82 -48.53
N ILE A 343 -21.79 14.19 -47.56
CA ILE A 343 -21.75 14.55 -46.14
C ILE A 343 -20.78 13.60 -45.42
N TRP A 344 -19.94 14.12 -44.54
CA TRP A 344 -18.95 13.34 -43.79
C TRP A 344 -19.15 13.47 -42.27
N GLN A 345 -19.28 12.35 -41.58
CA GLN A 345 -19.22 12.27 -40.13
C GLN A 345 -17.83 11.82 -39.70
N ASN A 346 -17.27 12.45 -38.66
CA ASN A 346 -16.01 12.07 -38.04
C ASN A 346 -16.25 11.55 -36.62
N SER A 347 -15.67 10.39 -36.29
CA SER A 347 -15.66 9.82 -34.94
C SER A 347 -14.24 9.42 -34.53
N THR A 348 -13.80 9.84 -33.36
CA THR A 348 -12.56 9.32 -32.74
C THR A 348 -12.79 7.89 -32.27
N VAL A 349 -11.89 6.97 -32.62
CA VAL A 349 -12.05 5.53 -32.32
C VAL A 349 -10.96 4.97 -31.41
N GLY A 350 -9.84 5.68 -31.26
CA GLY A 350 -8.72 5.23 -30.42
C GLY A 350 -7.47 6.07 -30.64
N GLN A 351 -6.33 5.55 -30.16
CA GLN A 351 -5.02 6.16 -30.34
C GLN A 351 -4.04 5.15 -30.93
N LEU A 352 -3.11 5.64 -31.75
CA LEU A 352 -2.00 4.88 -32.31
C LEU A 352 -0.69 5.42 -31.70
N TYR A 353 0.15 4.52 -31.20
CA TYR A 353 1.42 4.84 -30.56
C TYR A 353 2.55 4.46 -31.51
N ILE A 354 3.36 5.44 -31.89
CA ILE A 354 4.48 5.24 -32.82
C ILE A 354 5.79 5.64 -32.14
N VAL A 355 6.74 4.71 -32.06
CA VAL A 355 8.08 4.92 -31.50
C VAL A 355 9.14 5.00 -32.59
N ASN A 356 10.23 5.74 -32.33
CA ASN A 356 11.40 5.76 -33.20
C ASN A 356 12.63 5.31 -32.42
N THR A 357 13.08 4.08 -32.68
CA THR A 357 14.25 3.45 -32.05
C THR A 357 15.59 3.88 -32.64
N THR A 358 15.59 4.52 -33.82
CA THR A 358 16.82 4.88 -34.52
C THR A 358 17.62 5.94 -33.75
N GLY A 359 18.83 5.57 -33.32
CA GLY A 359 19.74 6.47 -32.60
C GLY A 359 19.29 6.81 -31.17
N ARG A 360 18.30 6.09 -30.63
CA ARG A 360 17.81 6.26 -29.26
C ARG A 360 18.17 5.04 -28.42
N LYS A 361 18.47 5.28 -27.14
CA LYS A 361 18.64 4.19 -26.18
C LYS A 361 17.27 3.63 -25.79
N PRO A 362 17.13 2.30 -25.64
CA PRO A 362 15.91 1.70 -25.11
C PRO A 362 15.67 2.18 -23.68
N LEU A 363 14.40 2.16 -23.26
CA LEU A 363 14.03 2.31 -21.87
C LEU A 363 14.48 1.09 -21.06
N SER A 364 15.05 1.28 -19.89
CA SER A 364 15.40 0.17 -18.99
C SER A 364 14.30 -0.01 -17.95
N VAL A 365 13.58 -1.13 -18.01
CA VAL A 365 12.51 -1.46 -17.05
C VAL A 365 13.08 -2.41 -16.00
N VAL A 366 13.09 -1.97 -14.74
CA VAL A 366 13.62 -2.71 -13.60
C VAL A 366 12.46 -3.10 -12.70
N ILE A 367 12.05 -4.37 -12.74
CA ILE A 367 11.05 -4.90 -11.83
C ILE A 367 11.75 -5.44 -10.58
N VAL A 368 11.27 -5.02 -9.41
CA VAL A 368 11.72 -5.48 -8.09
C VAL A 368 10.52 -6.06 -7.35
N TRP A 369 10.51 -7.38 -7.15
CA TRP A 369 9.47 -8.05 -6.39
C TRP A 369 9.94 -8.30 -4.94
N ASN A 370 9.11 -7.91 -3.97
CA ASN A 370 9.28 -8.23 -2.55
C ASN A 370 8.48 -9.49 -2.19
N MET A 371 9.18 -10.61 -1.99
CA MET A 371 8.55 -11.89 -1.62
C MET A 371 8.63 -12.08 -0.12
N HIS A 372 7.48 -11.92 0.56
CA HIS A 372 7.47 -11.87 2.00
C HIS A 372 6.38 -12.70 2.66
N GLN A 373 6.75 -13.37 3.75
CA GLN A 373 5.84 -13.88 4.76
C GLN A 373 6.52 -13.75 6.13
N PRO A 374 5.82 -13.32 7.19
CA PRO A 374 6.33 -13.39 8.54
C PRO A 374 6.50 -14.85 9.00
N LEU A 375 7.14 -15.02 10.16
CA LEU A 375 7.34 -16.35 10.73
C LEU A 375 6.00 -16.93 11.25
N TYR A 376 5.56 -18.06 10.68
CA TYR A 376 4.39 -18.80 11.15
C TYR A 376 4.73 -19.98 12.06
N LEU A 377 6.00 -20.27 12.31
CA LEU A 377 6.43 -21.34 13.20
C LEU A 377 6.47 -20.88 14.66
N GLU A 378 5.65 -21.49 15.50
CA GLU A 378 5.66 -21.32 16.96
C GLU A 378 6.99 -21.79 17.59
N PRO A 379 7.34 -21.36 18.82
CA PRO A 379 8.57 -21.80 19.50
C PRO A 379 8.75 -23.33 19.59
N ASN A 380 7.65 -24.09 19.56
CA ASN A 380 7.65 -25.55 19.61
C ASN A 380 7.76 -26.23 18.22
N GLY A 381 7.87 -25.46 17.14
CA GLY A 381 7.97 -25.95 15.76
C GLY A 381 6.64 -26.25 15.06
N THR A 382 5.50 -25.95 15.68
CA THR A 382 4.17 -26.09 15.05
C THR A 382 3.91 -24.90 14.12
N TRP A 383 3.37 -25.17 12.94
CA TRP A 383 2.91 -24.13 12.01
C TRP A 383 1.58 -23.54 12.49
N GLY A 384 1.62 -22.27 12.90
CA GLY A 384 0.43 -21.53 13.31
C GLY A 384 -0.48 -21.16 12.15
N GLN A 385 0.10 -20.91 10.97
CA GLN A 385 -0.63 -20.77 9.71
C GLN A 385 0.10 -21.46 8.56
N PRO A 386 -0.64 -21.96 7.55
CA PRO A 386 -0.08 -22.65 6.39
C PRO A 386 0.24 -21.73 5.20
N TRP A 387 0.34 -20.40 5.38
CA TRP A 387 0.41 -19.45 4.27
C TRP A 387 1.69 -19.59 3.44
N VAL A 388 2.82 -19.93 4.05
CA VAL A 388 4.05 -20.23 3.28
C VAL A 388 3.81 -21.39 2.32
N GLN A 389 3.14 -22.46 2.76
CA GLN A 389 2.86 -23.62 1.92
C GLN A 389 1.82 -23.29 0.84
N TRP A 390 0.73 -22.62 1.22
CA TRP A 390 -0.33 -22.23 0.29
C TRP A 390 0.15 -21.26 -0.79
N HIS A 391 0.89 -20.23 -0.41
CA HIS A 391 1.38 -19.23 -1.37
C HIS A 391 2.52 -19.76 -2.24
N THR A 392 3.06 -20.93 -1.91
CA THR A 392 4.01 -21.66 -2.74
C THR A 392 3.33 -22.63 -3.69
N GLY A 393 2.29 -23.38 -3.26
CA GLY A 393 1.72 -24.46 -4.08
C GLY A 393 0.22 -24.45 -4.35
N GLN A 394 -0.59 -23.56 -3.75
CA GLN A 394 -2.06 -23.74 -3.70
C GLN A 394 -2.96 -22.51 -3.95
N ASP A 395 -2.43 -21.36 -4.34
CA ASP A 395 -3.25 -20.16 -4.51
C ASP A 395 -4.30 -20.27 -5.63
N LEU A 396 -3.92 -20.87 -6.76
CA LEU A 396 -4.71 -20.79 -8.00
C LEU A 396 -4.42 -21.92 -8.97
N TYR A 397 -5.27 -22.07 -9.99
CA TYR A 397 -5.03 -23.00 -11.09
C TYR A 397 -4.38 -22.31 -12.29
N TRP A 398 -3.24 -22.82 -12.73
CA TRP A 398 -2.53 -22.42 -13.95
C TRP A 398 -2.26 -23.63 -14.84
N ASN A 399 -2.67 -23.57 -16.11
CA ASN A 399 -2.53 -24.68 -17.08
C ASN A 399 -3.00 -26.05 -16.57
N GLY A 400 -4.08 -26.06 -15.77
CA GLY A 400 -4.70 -27.27 -15.24
C GLY A 400 -4.03 -27.85 -13.99
N SER A 401 -2.98 -27.20 -13.47
CA SER A 401 -2.30 -27.56 -12.22
C SER A 401 -2.58 -26.52 -11.14
N LEU A 402 -2.68 -26.98 -9.90
CA LEU A 402 -2.76 -26.12 -8.72
C LEU A 402 -1.34 -25.61 -8.41
N VAL A 403 -1.16 -24.29 -8.33
CA VAL A 403 0.13 -23.62 -8.11
C VAL A 403 -0.03 -22.47 -7.11
N GLY A 404 1.05 -22.10 -6.42
CA GLY A 404 1.10 -20.88 -5.61
C GLY A 404 1.63 -19.67 -6.37
N ALA A 405 1.47 -18.48 -5.79
CA ALA A 405 2.00 -17.23 -6.33
C ALA A 405 3.52 -17.28 -6.54
N TYR A 406 4.29 -17.82 -5.58
CA TYR A 406 5.75 -17.89 -5.70
C TYR A 406 6.21 -18.84 -6.80
N GLU A 407 5.55 -19.99 -6.92
CA GLU A 407 5.81 -20.99 -7.97
C GLU A 407 5.43 -20.45 -9.35
N LEU A 408 4.25 -19.86 -9.49
CA LEU A 408 3.78 -19.26 -10.73
C LEU A 408 4.78 -18.23 -11.28
N GLN A 409 5.30 -17.36 -10.42
CA GLN A 409 6.29 -16.36 -10.83
C GLN A 409 7.58 -17.02 -11.36
N ALA A 410 8.09 -18.04 -10.68
CA ALA A 410 9.26 -18.79 -11.12
C ALA A 410 9.02 -19.47 -12.48
N MET A 411 7.86 -20.10 -12.65
CA MET A 411 7.44 -20.76 -13.90
C MET A 411 7.38 -19.78 -15.07
N LEU A 412 6.71 -18.63 -14.88
CA LEU A 412 6.54 -17.64 -15.93
C LEU A 412 7.86 -16.94 -16.30
N LEU A 413 8.72 -16.62 -15.33
CA LEU A 413 10.06 -16.08 -15.63
C LEU A 413 10.92 -17.07 -16.43
N ASN A 414 10.76 -18.37 -16.17
CA ASN A 414 11.40 -19.42 -16.97
C ASN A 414 10.80 -19.55 -18.39
N GLU A 415 9.53 -19.19 -18.58
CA GLU A 415 8.84 -19.18 -19.88
C GLU A 415 9.25 -17.99 -20.77
N PHE A 416 9.57 -16.83 -20.18
CA PHE A 416 9.98 -15.62 -20.91
C PHE A 416 11.50 -15.36 -20.78
N PRO A 417 12.36 -15.98 -21.61
CA PRO A 417 13.82 -16.05 -21.39
C PRO A 417 14.58 -14.73 -21.54
N ASN A 418 13.99 -13.69 -22.12
CA ASN A 418 14.59 -12.37 -22.22
C ASN A 418 14.25 -11.46 -21.03
N ILE A 419 13.30 -11.85 -20.18
CA ILE A 419 12.92 -11.04 -19.02
C ILE A 419 13.95 -11.19 -17.91
N ASN A 420 14.50 -10.06 -17.48
CA ASN A 420 15.36 -9.94 -16.31
C ASN A 420 14.63 -9.21 -15.19
N VAL A 421 14.75 -9.72 -13.97
CA VAL A 421 14.08 -9.15 -12.79
C VAL A 421 15.01 -9.13 -11.58
N THR A 422 14.68 -8.28 -10.62
CA THR A 422 15.24 -8.34 -9.28
C THR A 422 14.15 -8.85 -8.34
N ILE A 423 14.50 -9.77 -7.45
CA ILE A 423 13.58 -10.28 -6.44
C ILE A 423 14.30 -10.24 -5.11
N ASP A 424 13.70 -9.64 -4.10
CA ASP A 424 14.08 -9.94 -2.74
C ASP A 424 13.24 -11.12 -2.24
N PHE A 425 13.91 -12.06 -1.61
CA PHE A 425 13.25 -13.11 -0.86
C PHE A 425 13.59 -12.85 0.59
N THR A 426 12.60 -12.45 1.38
CA THR A 426 12.84 -12.22 2.80
C THR A 426 13.44 -13.50 3.42
N PRO A 427 14.55 -13.40 4.16
CA PRO A 427 15.22 -14.58 4.70
C PRO A 427 14.33 -15.45 5.58
N VAL A 428 13.35 -14.85 6.28
CA VAL A 428 12.32 -15.58 7.02
C VAL A 428 11.44 -16.45 6.11
N LEU A 429 11.10 -16.03 4.88
CA LEU A 429 10.41 -16.88 3.91
C LEU A 429 11.30 -18.05 3.48
N LEU A 430 12.56 -17.76 3.11
CA LEU A 430 13.55 -18.77 2.73
C LEU A 430 13.77 -19.80 3.86
N TYR A 431 13.86 -19.32 5.09
CA TYR A 431 14.02 -20.13 6.29
C TYR A 431 12.84 -21.06 6.50
N GLN A 432 11.61 -20.58 6.25
CA GLN A 432 10.40 -21.37 6.35
C GLN A 432 10.29 -22.42 5.24
N TRP A 433 10.71 -22.10 4.01
CA TRP A 433 10.83 -23.12 2.96
C TRP A 433 11.80 -24.22 3.34
N GLU A 434 13.02 -23.88 3.76
CA GLU A 434 14.01 -24.87 4.17
C GLU A 434 13.53 -25.66 5.41
N ALA A 435 12.91 -25.01 6.38
CA ALA A 435 12.31 -25.69 7.53
C ALA A 435 11.23 -26.70 7.10
N PHE A 436 10.34 -26.31 6.18
CA PHE A 436 9.29 -27.19 5.68
C PHE A 436 9.82 -28.42 4.94
N LEU A 437 10.92 -28.27 4.18
CA LEU A 437 11.60 -29.36 3.50
C LEU A 437 12.39 -30.28 4.45
N HIS A 438 12.88 -29.74 5.57
CA HIS A 438 13.70 -30.50 6.54
C HIS A 438 12.92 -31.07 7.74
N GLN A 439 11.64 -30.69 7.90
CA GLN A 439 10.76 -31.28 8.90
C GLN A 439 10.26 -32.65 8.44
N SER A 440 10.55 -33.69 9.21
CA SER A 440 10.11 -35.05 8.91
C SER A 440 8.59 -35.25 9.03
N SER A 441 7.92 -34.44 9.83
CA SER A 441 6.48 -34.51 10.08
C SER A 441 5.93 -33.14 10.49
N PRO A 442 5.71 -32.23 9.53
CA PRO A 442 5.22 -30.88 9.82
C PRO A 442 3.81 -30.95 10.44
N THR A 443 3.61 -30.25 11.54
CA THR A 443 2.33 -30.17 12.25
C THR A 443 1.73 -28.78 12.10
N PHE A 444 0.46 -28.71 11.71
CA PHE A 444 -0.27 -27.46 11.46
C PHE A 444 -1.42 -27.29 12.46
N MET A 445 -1.64 -26.06 12.93
CA MET A 445 -2.84 -25.72 13.70
C MET A 445 -4.10 -25.70 12.83
N GLY A 446 -3.95 -25.35 11.54
CA GLY A 446 -5.02 -25.34 10.53
C GLY A 446 -5.08 -26.62 9.69
N SER A 447 -6.13 -26.73 8.86
CA SER A 447 -6.28 -27.77 7.85
C SER A 447 -6.08 -27.21 6.43
N GLY A 448 -6.00 -28.09 5.42
CA GLY A 448 -5.93 -27.67 4.01
C GLY A 448 -4.52 -27.65 3.40
N VAL A 449 -3.50 -28.08 4.12
CA VAL A 449 -2.14 -28.25 3.58
C VAL A 449 -2.06 -29.58 2.84
N LEU A 450 -1.54 -29.56 1.62
CA LEU A 450 -1.32 -30.75 0.80
C LEU A 450 0.17 -31.09 0.88
N VAL A 451 0.61 -31.58 2.04
CA VAL A 451 2.04 -31.65 2.42
C VAL A 451 2.96 -32.13 1.29
N SER A 452 2.68 -33.26 0.65
CA SER A 452 3.53 -33.77 -0.45
C SER A 452 3.53 -32.88 -1.68
N HIS A 453 2.38 -32.29 -2.04
CA HIS A 453 2.27 -31.35 -3.17
C HIS A 453 3.03 -30.06 -2.85
N ASP A 454 2.84 -29.49 -1.66
CA ASP A 454 3.48 -28.24 -1.28
C ASP A 454 5.00 -28.38 -1.12
N GLN A 455 5.47 -29.54 -0.63
CA GLN A 455 6.90 -29.84 -0.56
C GLN A 455 7.50 -29.90 -1.97
N GLN A 456 6.83 -30.59 -2.89
CA GLN A 456 7.26 -30.65 -4.29
C GLN A 456 7.26 -29.24 -4.94
N ALA A 457 6.19 -28.47 -4.78
CA ALA A 457 6.11 -27.09 -5.29
C ALA A 457 7.23 -26.21 -4.71
N THR A 458 7.56 -26.37 -3.42
CA THR A 458 8.67 -25.64 -2.78
C THR A 458 10.03 -26.03 -3.37
N GLU A 459 10.30 -27.33 -3.55
CA GLU A 459 11.54 -27.82 -4.17
C GLU A 459 11.70 -27.30 -5.60
N GLU A 460 10.63 -27.38 -6.41
CA GLU A 460 10.61 -26.91 -7.79
C GLU A 460 10.77 -25.40 -7.90
N THR A 461 10.10 -24.64 -7.03
CA THR A 461 10.21 -23.17 -6.94
C THR A 461 11.65 -22.74 -6.64
N ILE A 462 12.27 -23.32 -5.62
CA ILE A 462 13.68 -23.02 -5.28
C ILE A 462 14.61 -23.40 -6.43
N ALA A 463 14.40 -24.55 -7.06
CA ALA A 463 15.22 -25.01 -8.18
C ALA A 463 15.14 -24.06 -9.39
N LEU A 464 13.93 -23.59 -9.73
CA LEU A 464 13.72 -22.64 -10.81
C LEU A 464 14.38 -21.28 -10.51
N TYR A 465 14.21 -20.74 -9.30
CA TYR A 465 14.88 -19.49 -8.95
C TYR A 465 16.40 -19.62 -8.92
N ARG A 466 16.95 -20.73 -8.39
CA ARG A 466 18.40 -21.04 -8.48
C ARG A 466 18.89 -21.03 -9.93
N LYS A 467 18.13 -21.64 -10.85
CA LYS A 467 18.44 -21.63 -12.28
C LYS A 467 18.47 -20.21 -12.84
N LEU A 468 17.44 -19.39 -12.55
CA LEU A 468 17.37 -18.00 -13.04
C LEU A 468 18.50 -17.12 -12.50
N VAL A 469 18.93 -17.34 -11.26
CA VAL A 469 20.11 -16.70 -10.66
C VAL A 469 21.39 -17.09 -11.40
N GLN A 470 21.58 -18.39 -11.65
CA GLN A 470 22.75 -18.90 -12.39
C GLN A 470 22.82 -18.37 -13.83
N GLU A 471 21.66 -18.15 -14.47
CA GLU A 471 21.55 -17.53 -15.80
C GLU A 471 21.87 -16.02 -15.79
N GLY A 472 21.99 -15.38 -14.61
CA GLY A 472 22.21 -13.94 -14.48
C GLY A 472 20.97 -13.09 -14.80
N ARG A 473 19.80 -13.72 -14.91
CA ARG A 473 18.52 -13.10 -15.26
C ARG A 473 17.72 -12.66 -14.04
N LEU A 474 17.98 -13.29 -12.90
CA LEU A 474 17.42 -12.91 -11.61
C LEU A 474 18.54 -12.42 -10.70
N GLN A 475 18.46 -11.15 -10.28
CA GLN A 475 19.23 -10.67 -9.14
C GLN A 475 18.43 -10.91 -7.85
N VAL A 476 19.07 -11.51 -6.85
CA VAL A 476 18.50 -11.64 -5.51
C VAL A 476 18.97 -10.49 -4.63
N LEU A 477 18.05 -9.77 -3.99
CA LEU A 477 18.38 -8.90 -2.86
C LEU A 477 18.20 -9.67 -1.55
N THR A 478 18.96 -9.28 -0.53
CA THR A 478 18.71 -9.76 0.84
C THR A 478 17.87 -8.75 1.63
N VAL A 479 17.50 -9.11 2.84
CA VAL A 479 16.65 -8.32 3.76
C VAL A 479 17.14 -8.62 5.18
N PRO A 480 17.04 -7.71 6.18
CA PRO A 480 17.23 -8.14 7.55
C PRO A 480 16.25 -9.28 7.90
N PHE A 481 16.75 -10.30 8.60
CA PHE A 481 16.21 -11.65 8.59
C PHE A 481 14.69 -11.76 8.80
N TYR A 482 14.14 -11.10 9.82
CA TYR A 482 12.72 -11.16 10.17
C TYR A 482 11.94 -9.90 9.74
N HIS A 483 12.42 -9.18 8.72
CA HIS A 483 11.75 -8.01 8.15
C HIS A 483 11.39 -6.92 9.20
N PRO A 484 12.33 -6.50 10.08
CA PRO A 484 12.08 -5.42 11.05
C PRO A 484 11.92 -4.06 10.36
N LEU A 485 11.15 -3.15 10.95
CA LEU A 485 11.07 -1.78 10.43
C LEU A 485 12.34 -0.99 10.83
N GLU A 486 13.35 -1.04 9.97
CA GLU A 486 14.73 -0.65 10.29
C GLU A 486 14.86 0.77 10.87
N ALA A 487 14.14 1.75 10.32
CA ALA A 487 14.18 3.13 10.83
C ALA A 487 13.82 3.21 12.34
N LEU A 488 12.74 2.56 12.77
CA LEU A 488 12.30 2.59 14.18
C LEU A 488 13.23 1.80 15.09
N VAL A 489 13.72 0.64 14.63
CA VAL A 489 14.66 -0.19 15.41
C VAL A 489 15.98 0.56 15.59
N TYR A 490 16.43 1.27 14.57
CA TYR A 490 17.61 2.14 14.65
C TYR A 490 17.40 3.29 15.65
N ASP A 491 16.26 3.96 15.60
CA ASP A 491 15.92 5.07 16.50
C ASP A 491 15.74 4.63 17.96
N ASN A 492 15.33 3.39 18.17
CA ASN A 492 15.35 2.74 19.48
C ASN A 492 16.78 2.42 19.96
N GLY A 493 17.82 2.69 19.18
CA GLY A 493 19.21 2.40 19.55
C GLY A 493 19.58 0.93 19.45
N TRP A 494 18.82 0.13 18.68
CA TRP A 494 19.02 -1.31 18.51
C TRP A 494 19.74 -1.66 17.20
N GLN A 495 20.57 -0.75 16.69
CA GLN A 495 21.33 -0.93 15.45
C GLN A 495 22.19 -2.22 15.39
N SER A 496 22.63 -2.76 16.52
CA SER A 496 23.38 -4.03 16.54
C SER A 496 22.50 -5.24 16.19
N ASP A 497 21.20 -5.17 16.50
CA ASP A 497 20.20 -6.19 16.17
C ASP A 497 19.98 -6.17 14.65
N LEU A 498 19.83 -4.97 14.06
CA LEU A 498 19.77 -4.79 12.61
C LEU A 498 21.01 -5.35 11.89
N LEU A 499 22.22 -5.07 12.39
CA LEU A 499 23.44 -5.62 11.78
C LEU A 499 23.46 -7.15 11.83
N ALA A 500 23.12 -7.75 12.97
CA ALA A 500 23.03 -9.21 13.10
C ALA A 500 22.00 -9.80 12.14
N GLN A 501 20.81 -9.18 12.06
CA GLN A 501 19.75 -9.61 11.16
C GLN A 501 20.12 -9.44 9.67
N LEU A 502 20.85 -8.40 9.28
CA LEU A 502 21.38 -8.22 7.92
C LEU A 502 22.40 -9.30 7.55
N LEU A 503 23.35 -9.60 8.45
CA LEU A 503 24.35 -10.65 8.25
C LEU A 503 23.70 -12.04 8.18
N MET A 504 22.73 -12.31 9.05
CA MET A 504 21.93 -13.54 8.99
C MET A 504 21.14 -13.64 7.69
N GLY A 505 20.56 -12.52 7.25
CA GLY A 505 19.78 -12.46 6.03
C GLY A 505 20.61 -12.77 4.79
N GLU A 506 21.75 -12.09 4.64
CA GLU A 506 22.68 -12.32 3.52
C GLU A 506 23.16 -13.77 3.49
N ASN A 507 23.49 -14.33 4.67
CA ASN A 507 23.92 -15.72 4.77
C ASN A 507 22.80 -16.71 4.41
N MET A 508 21.54 -16.43 4.74
CA MET A 508 20.40 -17.26 4.33
C MET A 508 20.18 -17.19 2.81
N THR A 509 20.27 -15.99 2.22
CA THR A 509 20.24 -15.80 0.77
C THR A 509 21.33 -16.63 0.08
N TYR A 510 22.56 -16.58 0.60
CA TYR A 510 23.66 -17.40 0.09
C TYR A 510 23.41 -18.90 0.26
N THR A 511 22.86 -19.32 1.39
CA THR A 511 22.56 -20.74 1.67
C THR A 511 21.55 -21.30 0.68
N VAL A 512 20.48 -20.54 0.38
CA VAL A 512 19.45 -21.01 -0.56
C VAL A 512 19.91 -20.85 -2.01
N PHE A 513 20.41 -19.69 -2.42
CA PHE A 513 20.62 -19.42 -3.85
C PHE A 513 22.07 -19.55 -4.32
N GLY A 514 23.04 -19.67 -3.40
CA GLY A 514 24.47 -19.75 -3.74
C GLY A 514 25.09 -18.43 -4.20
N VAL A 515 24.39 -17.30 -4.02
CA VAL A 515 24.85 -15.96 -4.40
C VAL A 515 24.99 -15.08 -3.17
N ARG A 516 26.08 -14.30 -3.11
CA ARG A 516 26.25 -13.26 -2.10
C ARG A 516 25.51 -12.01 -2.57
N ALA A 517 24.45 -11.63 -1.88
CA ALA A 517 23.66 -10.46 -2.25
C ALA A 517 24.47 -9.18 -2.00
N ASN A 518 24.47 -8.27 -2.96
CA ASN A 518 25.08 -6.94 -2.82
C ASN A 518 24.05 -5.83 -2.59
N GLY A 519 22.77 -6.16 -2.66
CA GLY A 519 21.67 -5.22 -2.48
C GLY A 519 20.70 -5.70 -1.41
N VAL A 520 19.97 -4.74 -0.85
CA VAL A 520 19.01 -4.95 0.23
C VAL A 520 17.65 -4.38 -0.16
N TRP A 521 16.58 -5.12 0.13
CA TRP A 521 15.26 -4.50 0.26
C TRP A 521 15.12 -4.00 1.69
N THR A 522 15.05 -2.68 1.85
CA THR A 522 14.74 -2.06 3.13
C THR A 522 13.27 -2.38 3.45
N PRO A 523 12.93 -3.14 4.52
CA PRO A 523 11.57 -3.49 4.86
C PRO A 523 10.62 -2.29 4.83
N GLU A 524 9.53 -2.38 4.05
CA GLU A 524 8.54 -1.31 3.86
C GLU A 524 9.11 0.00 3.28
N MET A 525 10.32 -0.08 2.73
CA MET A 525 11.19 1.07 2.45
C MET A 525 11.33 2.00 3.66
N GLY A 526 11.22 1.47 4.89
CA GLY A 526 11.34 2.18 6.16
C GLY A 526 12.79 2.60 6.42
N PHE A 527 13.16 3.78 5.91
CA PHE A 527 14.55 4.20 5.80
C PHE A 527 14.83 5.46 6.59
N ASN A 528 16.01 5.50 7.24
CA ASN A 528 16.62 6.73 7.73
C ASN A 528 18.12 6.78 7.35
N MET A 529 18.73 7.96 7.45
CA MET A 529 20.14 8.16 7.08
C MET A 529 21.14 7.41 8.00
N GLY A 530 20.68 6.87 9.14
CA GLY A 530 21.48 6.04 10.04
C GLY A 530 21.80 4.66 9.47
N LEU A 531 20.99 4.16 8.53
CA LEU A 531 21.14 2.80 7.99
C LEU A 531 22.33 2.62 7.05
N LEU A 532 22.90 3.70 6.50
CA LEU A 532 23.97 3.61 5.50
C LEU A 532 25.21 2.85 5.99
N TRP A 533 25.59 3.02 7.26
CA TRP A 533 26.76 2.33 7.79
C TRP A 533 26.47 0.85 8.07
N LEU A 534 25.25 0.51 8.47
CA LEU A 534 24.82 -0.87 8.66
C LEU A 534 24.86 -1.65 7.35
N TYR A 535 24.33 -1.05 6.28
CA TYR A 535 24.40 -1.65 4.94
C TYR A 535 25.84 -1.80 4.47
N ALA A 536 26.68 -0.77 4.66
CA ALA A 536 28.09 -0.85 4.30
C ALA A 536 28.84 -1.96 5.05
N ASP A 537 28.63 -2.10 6.37
CA ASP A 537 29.26 -3.14 7.20
C ASP A 537 28.74 -4.54 6.87
N ALA A 538 27.49 -4.66 6.41
CA ALA A 538 26.92 -5.90 5.87
C ALA A 538 27.36 -6.20 4.42
N GLY A 539 28.13 -5.33 3.78
CA GLY A 539 28.58 -5.50 2.38
C GLY A 539 27.51 -5.17 1.32
N LEU A 540 26.46 -4.46 1.70
CA LEU A 540 25.32 -4.07 0.88
C LEU A 540 25.50 -2.64 0.36
N ASN A 541 25.32 -2.43 -0.94
CA ASN A 541 25.62 -1.15 -1.59
C ASN A 541 24.47 -0.57 -2.43
N VAL A 542 23.31 -1.22 -2.46
CA VAL A 542 22.12 -0.74 -3.16
C VAL A 542 20.83 -1.06 -2.40
N THR A 543 19.88 -0.12 -2.39
CA THR A 543 18.49 -0.34 -1.96
C THR A 543 17.51 0.34 -2.93
N ILE A 544 16.22 0.03 -2.76
CA ILE A 544 15.11 0.60 -3.51
C ILE A 544 14.27 1.44 -2.54
N LEU A 545 13.93 2.67 -2.93
CA LEU A 545 13.11 3.59 -2.13
C LEU A 545 11.98 4.18 -2.97
N ASP A 546 10.96 4.75 -2.34
CA ASP A 546 9.86 5.39 -3.05
C ASP A 546 10.17 6.85 -3.42
N TYR A 547 9.98 7.22 -4.70
CA TYR A 547 10.32 8.57 -5.17
C TYR A 547 9.44 9.65 -4.51
N GLN A 548 8.14 9.37 -4.33
CA GLN A 548 7.23 10.32 -3.70
C GLN A 548 7.65 10.56 -2.24
N ALA A 549 7.86 9.48 -1.48
CA ALA A 549 8.19 9.57 -0.06
C ALA A 549 9.54 10.27 0.21
N PHE A 550 10.59 9.88 -0.53
CA PHE A 550 11.96 10.29 -0.20
C PHE A 550 12.49 11.46 -1.02
N VAL A 551 11.81 11.85 -2.10
CA VAL A 551 12.25 12.96 -2.96
C VAL A 551 11.19 14.04 -3.11
N GLN A 552 9.95 13.70 -3.51
CA GLN A 552 8.91 14.72 -3.73
C GLN A 552 8.43 15.36 -2.43
N MET A 553 8.31 14.56 -1.37
CA MET A 553 7.81 14.99 -0.06
C MET A 553 8.93 15.33 0.93
N ALA A 554 10.18 15.41 0.48
CA ALA A 554 11.34 15.58 1.34
C ALA A 554 11.74 17.07 1.52
N PRO A 555 11.33 17.74 2.61
CA PRO A 555 11.57 19.18 2.78
C PRO A 555 13.05 19.53 2.99
N ALA A 556 13.85 18.58 3.49
CA ALA A 556 15.26 18.78 3.83
C ALA A 556 16.24 18.15 2.81
N LEU A 557 15.73 17.51 1.75
CA LEU A 557 16.56 16.85 0.74
C LEU A 557 17.59 17.82 0.17
N THR A 558 18.83 17.37 0.06
CA THR A 558 19.91 18.14 -0.53
C THR A 558 20.55 17.38 -1.68
N VAL A 559 20.62 18.02 -2.85
CA VAL A 559 21.36 17.52 -4.02
C VAL A 559 22.81 17.97 -3.89
N VAL A 560 23.73 17.02 -3.70
CA VAL A 560 25.16 17.29 -3.54
C VAL A 560 25.83 17.50 -4.90
N SER A 561 25.45 16.71 -5.90
CA SER A 561 25.92 16.85 -7.29
C SER A 561 24.92 16.24 -8.26
N GLY A 562 24.89 16.70 -9.52
CA GLY A 562 23.89 16.27 -10.50
C GLY A 562 22.57 17.03 -10.35
N ASN A 563 21.45 16.42 -10.76
CA ASN A 563 20.11 16.99 -10.56
C ASN A 563 19.03 15.90 -10.57
N THR A 564 17.83 16.24 -10.09
CA THR A 564 16.66 15.35 -10.02
C THR A 564 15.70 15.53 -11.20
N SER A 565 16.14 16.11 -12.32
CA SER A 565 15.26 16.37 -13.47
C SER A 565 14.75 15.11 -14.17
N LEU A 566 15.40 13.96 -13.95
CA LEU A 566 14.91 12.65 -14.40
C LEU A 566 13.80 12.09 -13.51
N GLY A 567 13.44 12.72 -12.40
CA GLY A 567 12.40 12.20 -11.52
C GLY A 567 12.77 10.80 -10.98
N PRO A 568 11.84 9.84 -10.92
CA PRO A 568 12.17 8.47 -10.54
C PRO A 568 13.05 7.73 -11.58
N TYR A 569 13.29 8.32 -12.76
CA TYR A 569 13.76 7.60 -13.94
C TYR A 569 15.29 7.47 -14.09
N GLY A 570 16.03 7.42 -12.97
CA GLY A 570 17.49 7.41 -12.97
C GLY A 570 18.14 6.66 -11.81
N ILE A 571 19.45 6.46 -11.89
CA ILE A 571 20.26 5.89 -10.82
C ILE A 571 20.73 7.01 -9.89
N TYR A 572 20.51 6.87 -8.59
CA TYR A 572 20.94 7.83 -7.59
C TYR A 572 21.98 7.25 -6.65
N VAL A 573 22.73 8.11 -5.99
CA VAL A 573 23.59 7.74 -4.85
C VAL A 573 23.15 8.53 -3.64
N VAL A 574 22.87 7.87 -2.54
CA VAL A 574 22.60 8.52 -1.25
C VAL A 574 23.88 8.50 -0.43
N GLN A 575 24.21 9.63 0.20
CA GLN A 575 25.39 9.76 1.05
C GLN A 575 25.07 10.42 2.38
N ASN A 576 25.72 9.99 3.46
CA ASN A 576 25.63 10.65 4.76
C ASN A 576 26.79 11.64 4.99
N SER A 577 26.78 12.32 6.12
CA SER A 577 27.80 13.32 6.51
C SER A 577 29.20 12.73 6.73
N LEU A 578 29.31 11.42 6.94
CA LEU A 578 30.58 10.70 7.08
C LEU A 578 31.16 10.23 5.73
N GLY A 579 30.45 10.48 4.63
CA GLY A 579 30.86 10.09 3.28
C GLY A 579 30.54 8.64 2.91
N GLN A 580 29.81 7.91 3.76
CA GLN A 580 29.28 6.59 3.41
C GLN A 580 28.21 6.75 2.34
N ARG A 581 28.16 5.79 1.41
CA ARG A 581 27.42 5.89 0.16
C ARG A 581 26.75 4.58 -0.20
N MET A 582 25.57 4.68 -0.80
CA MET A 582 24.90 3.56 -1.45
C MET A 582 24.17 4.02 -2.71
N TYR A 583 24.02 3.12 -3.68
CA TYR A 583 23.11 3.33 -4.79
C TYR A 583 21.67 3.26 -4.30
N VAL A 584 20.83 4.13 -4.84
CA VAL A 584 19.39 4.10 -4.62
C VAL A 584 18.71 4.22 -5.98
N LEU A 585 17.80 3.28 -6.24
CA LEU A 585 16.88 3.36 -7.36
C LEU A 585 15.52 3.70 -6.78
N PHE A 586 14.92 4.80 -7.23
CA PHE A 586 13.60 5.17 -6.76
C PHE A 586 12.53 4.54 -7.61
N ARG A 587 11.56 3.85 -6.99
CA ARG A 587 10.43 3.30 -7.73
C ARG A 587 9.56 4.42 -8.31
N ASP A 588 9.05 4.21 -9.51
CA ASP A 588 7.93 4.98 -10.04
C ASP A 588 6.69 4.64 -9.21
N THR A 589 6.32 5.55 -8.30
CA THR A 589 5.21 5.34 -7.37
C THR A 589 3.89 5.06 -8.09
N ALA A 590 3.62 5.74 -9.21
CA ALA A 590 2.37 5.60 -9.93
C ALA A 590 2.29 4.23 -10.63
N LEU A 591 3.33 3.86 -11.39
CA LEU A 591 3.35 2.58 -12.08
C LEU A 591 3.41 1.40 -11.10
N SER A 592 4.19 1.51 -10.02
CA SER A 592 4.26 0.48 -8.97
C SER A 592 2.90 0.26 -8.30
N ASN A 593 2.15 1.34 -8.04
CA ASN A 593 0.79 1.23 -7.48
C ASN A 593 -0.21 0.64 -8.50
N MET A 594 -0.06 0.92 -9.80
CA MET A 594 -0.87 0.28 -10.84
C MET A 594 -0.64 -1.23 -10.90
N PHE A 595 0.62 -1.67 -10.82
CA PHE A 595 0.97 -3.09 -10.68
C PHE A 595 0.32 -3.68 -9.43
N SER A 596 0.39 -2.97 -8.30
CA SER A 596 -0.07 -3.48 -7.00
C SER A 596 -1.60 -3.62 -6.92
N PHE A 597 -2.35 -2.63 -7.45
CA PHE A 597 -3.77 -2.46 -7.11
C PHE A 597 -4.73 -2.45 -8.30
N ILE A 598 -4.22 -2.45 -9.54
CA ILE A 598 -5.07 -2.29 -10.74
C ILE A 598 -4.88 -3.47 -11.69
N PHE A 599 -3.64 -3.81 -12.07
CA PHE A 599 -3.34 -4.73 -13.17
C PHE A 599 -3.85 -6.17 -12.98
N PHE A 600 -4.09 -6.59 -11.75
CA PHE A 600 -4.61 -7.91 -11.40
C PHE A 600 -6.12 -7.94 -11.12
N SER A 601 -6.83 -6.83 -11.38
CA SER A 601 -8.27 -6.68 -11.15
C SER A 601 -9.06 -6.40 -12.45
N GLN A 602 -8.41 -6.51 -13.60
CA GLN A 602 -8.96 -6.16 -14.91
C GLN A 602 -8.63 -7.22 -15.96
N SER A 603 -8.95 -6.99 -17.24
CA SER A 603 -8.62 -7.98 -18.28
C SER A 603 -7.12 -7.93 -18.63
N PRO A 604 -6.51 -9.08 -18.97
CA PRO A 604 -5.10 -9.14 -19.36
C PRO A 604 -4.75 -8.20 -20.51
N GLN A 605 -5.67 -8.06 -21.49
CA GLN A 605 -5.49 -7.18 -22.65
C GLN A 605 -5.43 -5.70 -22.23
N LEU A 606 -6.27 -5.30 -21.26
CA LEU A 606 -6.25 -3.93 -20.75
C LEU A 606 -4.97 -3.68 -19.94
N THR A 607 -4.50 -4.66 -19.19
CA THR A 607 -3.23 -4.59 -18.45
C THR A 607 -2.05 -4.38 -19.40
N GLN A 608 -1.93 -5.17 -20.48
CA GLN A 608 -0.90 -4.98 -21.50
C GLN A 608 -0.96 -3.60 -22.12
N GLN A 609 -2.16 -3.16 -22.51
CA GLN A 609 -2.37 -1.85 -23.10
C GLN A 609 -1.93 -0.72 -22.16
N MET A 610 -2.37 -0.73 -20.90
CA MET A 610 -2.04 0.32 -19.94
C MET A 610 -0.56 0.34 -19.62
N LEU A 611 0.08 -0.82 -19.44
CA LEU A 611 1.51 -0.94 -19.18
C LEU A 611 2.34 -0.35 -20.32
N LEU A 612 2.12 -0.80 -21.56
CA LEU A 612 2.90 -0.32 -22.70
C LEU A 612 2.63 1.15 -23.02
N GLN A 613 1.38 1.63 -22.87
CA GLN A 613 1.07 3.03 -23.07
C GLN A 613 1.71 3.93 -22.01
N TYR A 614 1.88 3.45 -20.78
CA TYR A 614 2.63 4.16 -19.75
C TYR A 614 4.11 4.23 -20.14
N LEU A 615 4.73 3.08 -20.41
CA LEU A 615 6.16 2.99 -20.71
C LEU A 615 6.55 3.74 -22.00
N VAL A 616 5.70 3.73 -23.03
CA VAL A 616 5.93 4.49 -24.27
C VAL A 616 5.99 5.99 -24.00
N LYS A 617 5.13 6.53 -23.12
CA LYS A 617 5.17 7.95 -22.78
C LYS A 617 6.50 8.30 -22.11
N VAL A 618 6.94 7.46 -21.16
CA VAL A 618 8.25 7.63 -20.51
C VAL A 618 9.38 7.54 -21.54
N TYR A 619 9.35 6.56 -22.45
CA TYR A 619 10.34 6.43 -23.51
C TYR A 619 10.41 7.65 -24.44
N MET A 620 9.26 8.22 -24.79
CA MET A 620 9.18 9.41 -25.65
C MET A 620 9.78 10.65 -24.98
N GLU A 621 9.52 10.82 -23.67
CA GLU A 621 9.96 11.96 -22.85
C GLU A 621 11.43 11.81 -22.38
N HIS A 622 11.83 10.60 -22.04
CA HIS A 622 13.11 10.26 -21.41
C HIS A 622 13.75 9.01 -22.04
N PRO A 623 14.24 9.06 -23.30
CA PRO A 623 14.89 7.91 -23.91
C PRO A 623 16.15 7.50 -23.12
N GLY A 624 16.29 6.20 -22.83
CA GLY A 624 17.38 5.68 -21.98
C GLY A 624 17.16 5.85 -20.47
N ALA A 625 15.96 6.21 -20.03
CA ALA A 625 15.58 6.23 -18.62
C ALA A 625 15.58 4.84 -17.97
N VAL A 626 15.68 4.81 -16.64
CA VAL A 626 15.50 3.60 -15.81
C VAL A 626 14.15 3.69 -15.10
N VAL A 627 13.14 2.93 -15.53
CA VAL A 627 11.84 2.86 -14.86
C VAL A 627 11.84 1.70 -13.87
N VAL A 628 11.77 2.03 -12.59
CA VAL A 628 11.78 1.04 -11.51
C VAL A 628 10.34 0.79 -11.06
N VAL A 629 9.92 -0.47 -11.10
CA VAL A 629 8.62 -0.93 -10.61
C VAL A 629 8.90 -1.83 -9.41
N ALA A 630 8.52 -1.39 -8.20
CA ALA A 630 8.87 -2.09 -6.97
C ALA A 630 7.64 -2.28 -6.07
N LEU A 631 7.32 -3.52 -5.71
CA LEU A 631 6.09 -3.86 -4.98
C LEU A 631 6.17 -5.24 -4.33
N ASP A 632 5.21 -5.53 -3.45
CA ASP A 632 4.97 -6.90 -2.96
C ASP A 632 4.68 -7.85 -4.13
N GLY A 633 5.32 -9.02 -4.10
CA GLY A 633 5.28 -10.00 -5.19
C GLY A 633 4.03 -10.85 -5.18
N GLU A 634 3.64 -11.37 -4.02
CA GLU A 634 2.49 -12.26 -3.90
C GLU A 634 1.16 -11.50 -3.84
N ASN A 635 1.13 -10.34 -3.19
CA ASN A 635 -0.10 -9.60 -2.88
C ASN A 635 -1.04 -9.39 -4.08
N PRO A 636 -0.57 -8.89 -5.25
CA PRO A 636 -1.46 -8.68 -6.39
C PRO A 636 -2.09 -9.98 -6.92
N ILE A 637 -1.39 -11.11 -6.76
CA ILE A 637 -1.81 -12.44 -7.20
C ILE A 637 -2.80 -13.05 -6.19
N ILE A 638 -2.47 -13.01 -4.90
CA ILE A 638 -3.23 -13.69 -3.83
C ILE A 638 -4.50 -12.95 -3.43
N PHE A 639 -4.56 -11.62 -3.56
CA PHE A 639 -5.74 -10.84 -3.21
C PHE A 639 -6.80 -10.78 -4.32
N ASN A 640 -6.44 -11.21 -5.53
CA ASN A 640 -7.36 -11.34 -6.66
C ASN A 640 -7.37 -12.77 -7.24
N PRO A 641 -7.53 -13.85 -6.42
CA PRO A 641 -7.34 -15.22 -6.85
C PRO A 641 -8.57 -15.71 -7.62
N THR A 642 -8.57 -15.45 -8.91
CA THR A 642 -9.37 -16.14 -9.94
C THR A 642 -8.40 -16.49 -11.07
N PRO A 643 -8.69 -17.36 -12.05
CA PRO A 643 -7.74 -17.65 -13.14
C PRO A 643 -7.32 -16.42 -13.98
N LEU A 644 -7.78 -15.22 -13.64
CA LEU A 644 -7.36 -13.95 -14.19
C LEU A 644 -5.97 -13.52 -13.68
N SER A 645 -5.65 -13.60 -12.39
CA SER A 645 -4.38 -13.04 -11.87
C SER A 645 -3.13 -13.67 -12.49
N ALA A 646 -3.16 -14.98 -12.73
CA ALA A 646 -2.07 -15.66 -13.45
C ALA A 646 -2.01 -15.28 -14.94
N LYS A 647 -3.16 -15.04 -15.58
CA LYS A 647 -3.21 -14.54 -16.96
C LYS A 647 -2.73 -13.10 -17.05
N ASP A 648 -2.99 -12.28 -16.03
CA ASP A 648 -2.53 -10.90 -15.96
C ASP A 648 -1.01 -10.84 -15.83
N LEU A 649 -0.40 -11.65 -14.94
CA LEU A 649 1.06 -11.75 -14.83
C LEU A 649 1.69 -12.26 -16.13
N TYR A 650 1.14 -13.33 -16.73
CA TYR A 650 1.58 -13.81 -18.04
C TYR A 650 1.53 -12.68 -19.09
N ALA A 651 0.44 -11.92 -19.12
CA ALA A 651 0.25 -10.85 -20.07
C ALA A 651 1.24 -9.68 -19.86
N ILE A 652 1.57 -9.35 -18.61
CA ILE A 652 2.62 -8.39 -18.27
C ILE A 652 3.97 -8.84 -18.84
N TYR A 653 4.40 -10.06 -18.54
CA TYR A 653 5.70 -10.57 -19.03
C TYR A 653 5.71 -10.74 -20.54
N GLN A 654 4.60 -11.15 -21.15
CA GLN A 654 4.45 -11.18 -22.60
C GLN A 654 4.64 -9.79 -23.21
N ALA A 655 3.96 -8.77 -22.68
CA ALA A 655 4.05 -7.41 -23.21
C ALA A 655 5.47 -6.84 -23.11
N LEU A 656 6.15 -7.07 -21.98
CA LEU A 656 7.54 -6.63 -21.80
C LEU A 656 8.49 -7.41 -22.73
N SER A 657 8.27 -8.71 -22.90
CA SER A 657 9.10 -9.58 -23.73
C SER A 657 9.01 -9.20 -25.21
N GLU A 658 7.79 -8.95 -25.69
CA GLU A 658 7.52 -8.50 -27.06
C GLU A 658 8.11 -7.11 -27.31
N ALA A 659 7.91 -6.16 -26.39
CA ALA A 659 8.45 -4.81 -26.50
C ALA A 659 9.99 -4.76 -26.44
N GLU A 660 10.61 -5.68 -25.69
CA GLU A 660 12.07 -5.86 -25.71
C GLU A 660 12.55 -6.41 -27.06
N GLY A 661 11.80 -7.35 -27.65
CA GLY A 661 12.05 -7.84 -29.01
C GLY A 661 11.93 -6.75 -30.08
N GLU A 662 11.07 -5.75 -29.85
CA GLU A 662 10.95 -4.54 -30.68
C GLU A 662 12.06 -3.51 -30.43
N GLY A 663 12.85 -3.64 -29.36
CA GLY A 663 14.09 -2.88 -29.16
C GLY A 663 13.92 -1.45 -28.62
N TRP A 664 12.71 -1.00 -28.28
CA TRP A 664 12.48 0.31 -27.66
C TRP A 664 12.52 0.28 -26.12
N LEU A 665 12.46 -0.91 -25.52
CA LEU A 665 12.75 -1.14 -24.10
C LEU A 665 13.63 -2.38 -23.89
N VAL A 666 14.16 -2.53 -22.69
CA VAL A 666 14.86 -3.71 -22.21
C VAL A 666 14.54 -3.91 -20.73
N THR A 667 14.38 -5.16 -20.31
CA THR A 667 14.26 -5.49 -18.89
C THR A 667 15.64 -5.71 -18.27
N GLN A 668 15.85 -5.18 -17.08
CA GLN A 668 17.14 -5.24 -16.39
C GLN A 668 16.98 -5.56 -14.92
N THR A 669 17.96 -6.27 -14.37
CA THR A 669 18.15 -6.30 -12.92
C THR A 669 18.65 -4.94 -12.41
N VAL A 670 18.57 -4.70 -11.10
CA VAL A 670 19.09 -3.48 -10.47
C VAL A 670 20.58 -3.27 -10.77
N ASN A 671 21.39 -4.34 -10.67
CA ASN A 671 22.82 -4.28 -10.98
C ASN A 671 23.07 -3.99 -12.46
N GLN A 672 22.34 -4.64 -13.37
CA GLN A 672 22.45 -4.36 -14.80
C GLN A 672 22.11 -2.89 -15.13
N ALA A 673 21.10 -2.34 -14.47
CA ALA A 673 20.74 -0.93 -14.61
C ALA A 673 21.85 0.00 -14.10
N ILE A 674 22.43 -0.29 -12.93
CA ILE A 674 23.57 0.46 -12.37
C ILE A 674 24.80 0.39 -13.29
N GLU A 675 25.09 -0.77 -13.87
CA GLU A 675 26.24 -0.97 -14.77
C GLU A 675 26.09 -0.23 -16.11
N THR A 676 24.86 -0.08 -16.60
CA THR A 676 24.58 0.46 -17.94
C THR A 676 24.19 1.94 -17.96
N HIS A 677 23.91 2.55 -16.79
CA HIS A 677 23.46 3.94 -16.66
C HIS A 677 24.41 4.76 -15.77
N GLN A 678 24.46 6.06 -16.03
CA GLN A 678 25.21 7.00 -15.19
C GLN A 678 24.38 7.41 -13.98
N VAL A 679 25.07 7.73 -12.88
CA VAL A 679 24.43 8.34 -11.70
C VAL A 679 23.88 9.71 -12.07
N ALA A 680 22.58 9.89 -11.92
CA ALA A 680 21.85 11.12 -12.20
C ALA A 680 22.13 12.21 -11.16
N ALA A 681 22.11 11.84 -9.87
CA ALA A 681 22.47 12.73 -8.77
C ALA A 681 23.00 11.98 -7.54
N VAL A 682 23.73 12.73 -6.73
CA VAL A 682 24.10 12.36 -5.36
C VAL A 682 23.22 13.15 -4.41
N LEU A 683 22.51 12.45 -3.54
CA LEU A 683 21.53 12.99 -2.60
C LEU A 683 22.00 12.80 -1.15
N THR A 684 21.57 13.68 -0.26
CA THR A 684 21.74 13.56 1.19
C THR A 684 20.54 14.16 1.91
N ASN A 685 20.43 13.94 3.21
CA ASN A 685 19.30 14.38 4.03
C ASN A 685 17.95 13.88 3.50
N LEU A 686 17.90 12.59 3.09
CA LEU A 686 16.61 11.93 2.87
C LEU A 686 15.82 11.94 4.19
N PRO A 687 14.50 12.11 4.13
CA PRO A 687 13.67 12.09 5.32
C PRO A 687 13.61 10.68 5.90
N GLU A 688 13.22 10.57 7.17
CA GLU A 688 12.87 9.29 7.76
C GLU A 688 11.43 8.95 7.42
N GLU A 689 11.24 8.00 6.51
CA GLU A 689 9.95 7.71 5.89
C GLU A 689 9.81 6.22 5.53
N SER A 690 8.65 5.86 4.98
CA SER A 690 8.39 4.58 4.31
C SER A 690 7.73 4.80 2.95
N TRP A 691 7.55 3.75 2.16
CA TRP A 691 6.74 3.81 0.95
C TRP A 691 5.25 4.15 1.19
N ALA A 692 4.80 4.11 2.45
CA ALA A 692 3.48 4.59 2.87
C ALA A 692 3.47 6.09 3.21
N THR A 693 4.57 6.82 2.99
CA THR A 693 4.75 8.26 3.25
C THR A 693 4.63 8.66 4.74
N ASN A 694 4.82 7.70 5.64
CA ASN A 694 4.97 7.87 7.10
C ASN A 694 5.31 6.52 7.75
N LEU A 695 5.69 6.55 9.03
CA LEU A 695 5.88 5.35 9.86
C LEU A 695 4.67 5.02 10.77
N ASN A 696 3.56 5.77 10.68
CA ASN A 696 2.38 5.62 11.55
C ASN A 696 1.69 4.25 11.36
N ASN A 697 1.88 3.63 10.20
CA ASN A 697 1.41 2.28 9.92
C ASN A 697 1.98 1.23 10.89
N TRP A 698 3.12 1.50 11.55
CA TRP A 698 3.75 0.63 12.53
C TRP A 698 3.86 1.28 13.92
N ASN A 699 3.79 2.61 14.01
CA ASN A 699 3.85 3.33 15.28
C ASN A 699 3.00 4.62 15.30
N ASN A 700 1.69 4.47 15.60
CA ASN A 700 0.73 5.59 15.68
C ASN A 700 0.12 5.80 17.08
N GLY A 701 0.69 5.18 18.11
CA GLY A 701 0.16 5.24 19.47
C GLY A 701 -1.09 4.37 19.72
N TYR A 702 -1.50 3.51 18.77
CA TYR A 702 -2.52 2.51 19.03
C TYR A 702 -2.08 1.55 20.14
N SER A 703 -2.97 1.24 21.09
CA SER A 703 -2.62 0.53 22.33
C SER A 703 -1.99 -0.84 22.10
N ALA A 704 -2.41 -1.59 21.07
CA ALA A 704 -1.79 -2.88 20.76
C ALA A 704 -0.37 -2.73 20.19
N LYS A 705 -0.11 -1.71 19.37
CA LYS A 705 1.24 -1.43 18.84
C LYS A 705 2.19 -0.99 19.95
N VAL A 706 1.73 -0.08 20.81
CA VAL A 706 2.48 0.34 22.01
C VAL A 706 2.79 -0.87 22.88
N TYR A 707 1.79 -1.74 23.12
CA TYR A 707 1.98 -2.95 23.90
C TYR A 707 3.03 -3.90 23.29
N ILE A 708 3.04 -4.08 21.97
CA ILE A 708 4.09 -4.88 21.29
C ILE A 708 5.46 -4.23 21.51
N TRP A 709 5.62 -2.94 21.20
CA TRP A 709 6.90 -2.24 21.36
C TRP A 709 7.42 -2.27 22.81
N ASP A 710 6.54 -2.13 23.81
CA ASP A 710 6.89 -2.24 25.23
C ASP A 710 7.38 -3.66 25.59
N ASN A 711 6.74 -4.71 25.06
CA ASN A 711 7.14 -6.10 25.31
C ASN A 711 8.49 -6.44 24.65
N VAL A 712 8.69 -6.02 23.39
CA VAL A 712 9.96 -6.20 22.68
C VAL A 712 11.08 -5.48 23.43
N SER A 713 10.85 -4.23 23.86
CA SER A 713 11.82 -3.45 24.64
C SER A 713 12.19 -4.13 25.96
N LEU A 714 11.20 -4.65 26.68
CA LEU A 714 11.42 -5.38 27.94
C LEU A 714 12.18 -6.69 27.71
N ALA A 715 11.84 -7.45 26.67
CA ALA A 715 12.51 -8.70 26.33
C ALA A 715 13.97 -8.46 25.95
N ARG A 716 14.24 -7.47 25.09
CA ARG A 716 15.60 -7.06 24.71
C ARG A 716 16.41 -6.61 25.91
N GLU A 717 15.82 -5.80 26.80
CA GLU A 717 16.48 -5.32 28.02
C GLU A 717 16.98 -6.49 28.89
N TYR A 718 16.10 -7.44 29.18
CA TYR A 718 16.45 -8.62 29.98
C TYR A 718 17.47 -9.50 29.27
N LEU A 719 17.33 -9.67 27.95
CA LEU A 719 18.24 -10.52 27.18
C LEU A 719 19.63 -9.90 27.04
N ALA A 720 19.74 -8.59 26.87
CA ALA A 720 21.01 -7.86 26.89
C ALA A 720 21.70 -7.98 28.26
N ALA A 721 20.96 -7.79 29.35
CA ALA A 721 21.47 -8.00 30.70
C ALA A 721 21.92 -9.45 30.95
N TYR A 722 21.16 -10.43 30.43
CA TYR A 722 21.53 -11.83 30.49
C TYR A 722 22.81 -12.13 29.70
N SER A 723 22.94 -11.56 28.50
CA SER A 723 24.13 -11.65 27.66
C SER A 723 25.36 -11.12 28.41
N ALA A 724 25.26 -9.94 29.00
CA ALA A 724 26.31 -9.34 29.81
C ALA A 724 26.65 -10.18 31.04
N MET A 725 25.64 -10.76 31.73
CA MET A 725 25.86 -11.66 32.86
C MET A 725 26.63 -12.92 32.43
N LEU A 726 26.37 -13.45 31.24
CA LEU A 726 27.06 -14.61 30.69
C LEU A 726 28.46 -14.28 30.11
N GLY A 727 28.82 -13.00 30.00
CA GLY A 727 30.03 -12.57 29.29
C GLY A 727 29.95 -12.74 27.78
N MET A 728 28.73 -12.81 27.23
CA MET A 728 28.43 -13.00 25.82
C MET A 728 28.09 -11.66 25.15
N PRO A 729 28.35 -11.49 23.83
CA PRO A 729 28.00 -10.27 23.11
C PRO A 729 26.49 -10.04 23.10
N ILE A 730 26.08 -8.79 22.91
CA ILE A 730 24.68 -8.43 22.62
C ILE A 730 24.48 -8.56 21.11
N SER A 731 23.30 -8.99 20.68
CA SER A 731 22.93 -9.15 19.28
C SER A 731 23.83 -10.12 18.48
N PRO A 732 23.98 -11.39 18.89
CA PRO A 732 24.78 -12.36 18.15
C PRO A 732 24.14 -12.75 16.82
N VAL A 733 24.97 -13.06 15.83
CA VAL A 733 24.52 -13.86 14.68
C VAL A 733 24.16 -15.27 15.17
N VAL A 734 22.92 -15.69 14.92
CA VAL A 734 22.40 -16.96 15.43
C VAL A 734 22.73 -18.11 14.46
N PRO A 735 23.24 -19.26 14.95
CA PRO A 735 23.31 -20.47 14.15
C PRO A 735 21.90 -21.07 13.99
N LEU A 736 21.28 -20.91 12.83
CA LEU A 736 19.89 -21.32 12.58
C LEU A 736 19.72 -22.84 12.41
N SER A 737 18.56 -23.37 12.83
CA SER A 737 18.16 -24.76 12.60
C SER A 737 16.98 -24.84 11.63
N PHE A 738 17.08 -25.62 10.55
CA PHE A 738 15.93 -25.88 9.68
C PHE A 738 14.98 -26.92 10.31
N ALA A 739 15.53 -28.02 10.83
CA ALA A 739 14.73 -29.11 11.40
C ALA A 739 13.98 -28.74 12.69
N HIS A 740 14.50 -27.78 13.46
CA HIS A 740 13.93 -27.35 14.74
C HIS A 740 13.65 -25.85 14.78
N ALA A 741 13.30 -25.27 13.63
CA ALA A 741 12.92 -23.86 13.54
C ALA A 741 11.78 -23.51 14.51
N PRO A 742 11.80 -22.32 15.15
CA PRO A 742 12.76 -21.23 15.01
C PRO A 742 13.94 -21.27 16.01
N ASN A 743 14.30 -22.44 16.55
CA ASN A 743 15.37 -22.52 17.55
C ASN A 743 16.76 -22.55 16.90
N ALA A 744 17.79 -22.24 17.69
CA ALA A 744 19.17 -22.35 17.23
C ALA A 744 19.54 -23.82 16.91
N SER A 745 20.53 -24.03 16.04
CA SER A 745 21.03 -25.35 15.70
C SER A 745 21.91 -25.89 16.82
N ALA A 746 21.46 -26.96 17.45
CA ALA A 746 22.21 -27.67 18.48
C ALA A 746 23.57 -28.16 17.97
N SER A 747 23.62 -28.74 16.76
CA SER A 747 24.88 -29.25 16.19
C SER A 747 25.86 -28.14 15.83
N ALA A 748 25.37 -27.02 15.29
CA ALA A 748 26.22 -25.87 15.00
C ALA A 748 26.71 -25.19 16.28
N PHE A 749 25.85 -25.09 17.30
CA PHE A 749 26.23 -24.62 18.63
C PHE A 749 27.33 -25.49 19.25
N GLU A 750 27.15 -26.82 19.24
CA GLU A 750 28.13 -27.78 19.78
C GLU A 750 29.46 -27.70 19.04
N ALA A 751 29.43 -27.58 17.70
CA ALA A 751 30.63 -27.43 16.89
C ALA A 751 31.36 -26.10 17.14
N MET A 752 30.62 -25.00 17.32
CA MET A 752 31.17 -23.66 17.52
C MET A 752 31.75 -23.47 18.93
N THR A 753 31.09 -24.03 19.95
CA THR A 753 31.42 -23.76 21.36
C THR A 753 32.17 -24.90 22.04
N GLY A 754 32.08 -26.13 21.51
CA GLY A 754 32.59 -27.33 22.16
C GLY A 754 31.73 -27.78 23.36
N GLU A 755 30.65 -27.08 23.66
CA GLU A 755 29.74 -27.38 24.78
C GLU A 755 28.50 -28.13 24.28
N PRO A 756 27.98 -29.12 25.03
CA PRO A 756 26.75 -29.81 24.66
C PRO A 756 25.55 -28.86 24.70
N ALA A 757 24.65 -28.93 23.72
CA ALA A 757 23.44 -28.12 23.68
C ALA A 757 22.46 -28.49 24.81
N TYR A 758 22.50 -29.75 25.26
CA TYR A 758 21.69 -30.30 26.34
C TYR A 758 22.55 -31.03 27.37
N VAL A 759 22.31 -30.77 28.65
CA VAL A 759 23.06 -31.35 29.77
C VAL A 759 22.10 -32.14 30.67
N THR A 760 22.44 -33.41 30.96
CA THR A 760 21.68 -34.24 31.89
C THR A 760 22.30 -34.22 33.28
N VAL A 761 21.51 -33.85 34.29
CA VAL A 761 21.91 -33.80 35.69
C VAL A 761 20.90 -34.60 36.52
N ASN A 762 21.37 -35.61 37.24
CA ASN A 762 20.52 -36.48 38.08
C ASN A 762 19.31 -37.07 37.33
N GLY A 763 19.48 -37.42 36.05
CA GLY A 763 18.43 -38.00 35.21
C GLY A 763 17.46 -37.01 34.58
N VAL A 764 17.64 -35.70 34.79
CA VAL A 764 16.84 -34.65 34.14
C VAL A 764 17.71 -33.91 33.12
N THR A 765 17.20 -33.76 31.90
CA THR A 765 17.88 -33.05 30.81
C THR A 765 17.44 -31.59 30.76
N TYR A 766 18.42 -30.70 30.73
CA TYR A 766 18.23 -29.25 30.65
C TYR A 766 18.92 -28.71 29.40
N ALA A 767 18.36 -27.68 28.78
CA ALA A 767 19.06 -26.92 27.76
C ALA A 767 20.23 -26.15 28.38
N ASN A 768 21.38 -26.17 27.71
CA ASN A 768 22.55 -25.39 28.10
C ASN A 768 22.18 -23.89 28.04
N PRO A 769 22.45 -23.10 29.09
CA PRO A 769 22.22 -21.66 29.10
C PRO A 769 22.81 -20.90 27.89
N LEU A 770 23.99 -21.32 27.41
CA LEU A 770 24.63 -20.72 26.23
C LEU A 770 23.89 -21.08 24.93
N TYR A 771 23.32 -22.28 24.83
CA TYR A 771 22.47 -22.67 23.70
C TYR A 771 21.15 -21.89 23.72
N MET A 772 20.54 -21.74 24.90
CA MET A 772 19.33 -20.94 25.07
C MET A 772 19.56 -19.46 24.79
N TYR A 773 20.75 -18.92 25.08
CA TYR A 773 21.11 -17.56 24.71
C TYR A 773 20.95 -17.32 23.20
N TYR A 774 21.49 -18.18 22.32
CA TYR A 774 21.31 -18.03 20.87
C TYR A 774 19.85 -18.20 20.44
N THR A 775 19.15 -19.16 21.06
CA THR A 775 17.73 -19.41 20.76
C THR A 775 16.85 -18.20 21.11
N MET A 776 17.06 -17.60 22.28
CA MET A 776 16.30 -16.43 22.72
C MET A 776 16.62 -15.17 21.91
N TRP A 777 17.86 -15.00 21.45
CA TRP A 777 18.19 -13.91 20.51
C TRP A 777 17.45 -14.07 19.19
N ASN A 778 17.34 -15.30 18.67
CA ASN A 778 16.52 -15.54 17.49
C ASN A 778 15.04 -15.20 17.73
N TRP A 779 14.49 -15.60 18.88
CA TRP A 779 13.13 -15.29 19.27
C TRP A 779 12.88 -13.77 19.38
N LEU A 780 13.85 -13.02 19.91
CA LEU A 780 13.74 -11.56 19.96
C LEU A 780 13.69 -10.97 18.54
N TYR A 781 14.55 -11.43 17.64
CA TYR A 781 14.55 -10.94 16.25
C TYR A 781 13.22 -11.24 15.53
N VAL A 782 12.57 -12.38 15.83
CA VAL A 782 11.21 -12.63 15.37
C VAL A 782 10.27 -11.53 15.84
N SER A 783 10.31 -11.17 17.12
CA SER A 783 9.42 -10.15 17.70
C SER A 783 9.62 -8.74 17.13
N GLU A 784 10.81 -8.44 16.60
CA GLU A 784 11.13 -7.15 15.95
C GLU A 784 10.50 -6.99 14.55
N GLY A 785 9.94 -8.06 13.97
CA GLY A 785 9.33 -8.05 12.64
C GLY A 785 8.22 -7.00 12.48
N SER A 786 8.22 -6.29 11.35
CA SER A 786 7.29 -5.18 11.09
C SER A 786 5.83 -5.64 10.98
N ASP A 787 5.59 -6.88 10.52
CA ASP A 787 4.26 -7.43 10.28
C ASP A 787 3.36 -7.38 11.52
N TRP A 788 3.93 -7.60 12.70
CA TRP A 788 3.17 -7.65 13.94
C TRP A 788 2.50 -6.32 14.24
N THR A 789 3.21 -5.22 14.05
CA THR A 789 2.70 -3.88 14.30
C THR A 789 1.88 -3.34 13.13
N TRP A 790 2.17 -3.77 11.90
CA TRP A 790 1.32 -3.52 10.72
C TRP A 790 -0.09 -4.08 10.91
N GLN A 791 -0.18 -5.33 11.39
CA GLN A 791 -1.44 -6.03 11.59
C GLN A 791 -2.19 -5.57 12.86
N ALA A 792 -1.50 -4.95 13.82
CA ALA A 792 -2.08 -4.53 15.09
C ALA A 792 -2.89 -3.22 14.98
N GLY A 793 -4.19 -3.34 14.68
CA GLY A 793 -5.11 -2.19 14.63
C GLY A 793 -4.95 -1.35 13.35
N PRO A 794 -5.39 -0.08 13.34
CA PRO A 794 -5.39 0.73 12.13
C PRO A 794 -3.98 0.94 11.53
N PRO A 795 -3.85 0.93 10.19
CA PRO A 795 -4.94 0.84 9.22
C PRO A 795 -5.45 -0.59 8.93
N ASN A 796 -4.64 -1.63 9.17
CA ASN A 796 -4.93 -2.96 8.62
C ASN A 796 -6.00 -3.75 9.41
N ASN A 797 -6.04 -3.61 10.74
CA ASN A 797 -6.95 -4.35 11.62
C ASN A 797 -6.89 -5.87 11.42
N GLY A 798 -5.66 -6.40 11.42
CA GLY A 798 -5.37 -7.82 11.28
C GLY A 798 -5.98 -8.70 12.37
N PRO A 799 -5.97 -10.03 12.16
CA PRO A 799 -6.53 -10.97 13.13
C PRO A 799 -5.76 -10.93 14.45
N GLN A 800 -6.47 -11.14 15.56
CA GLN A 800 -5.91 -10.95 16.91
C GLN A 800 -4.67 -11.81 17.17
N TRP A 801 -4.63 -13.05 16.65
CA TRP A 801 -3.50 -13.96 16.87
C TRP A 801 -2.18 -13.39 16.32
N PHE A 802 -2.24 -12.58 15.25
CA PHE A 802 -1.05 -12.05 14.57
C PHE A 802 -0.21 -11.18 15.50
N TRP A 803 -0.85 -10.23 16.20
CA TRP A 803 -0.14 -9.31 17.09
C TRP A 803 0.16 -9.91 18.47
N VAL A 804 -0.46 -11.04 18.83
CA VAL A 804 -0.15 -11.78 20.07
C VAL A 804 1.13 -12.61 19.93
N GLN A 805 1.46 -13.03 18.72
CA GLN A 805 2.64 -13.86 18.42
C GLN A 805 3.96 -13.31 18.99
N PRO A 806 4.39 -12.06 18.72
CA PRO A 806 5.65 -11.53 19.27
C PRO A 806 5.66 -11.53 20.80
N VAL A 807 4.52 -11.23 21.42
CA VAL A 807 4.37 -11.18 22.87
C VAL A 807 4.64 -12.55 23.52
N ILE A 808 4.31 -13.65 22.84
CA ILE A 808 4.59 -15.01 23.34
C ILE A 808 6.11 -15.25 23.43
N TYR A 809 6.86 -14.87 22.39
CA TYR A 809 8.33 -14.95 22.40
C TYR A 809 8.91 -14.06 23.50
N ASP A 810 8.47 -12.81 23.57
CA ASP A 810 8.95 -11.82 24.55
C ASP A 810 8.74 -12.30 25.98
N GLN A 811 7.55 -12.82 26.30
CA GLN A 811 7.24 -13.37 27.61
C GLN A 811 8.07 -14.61 27.93
N ALA A 812 8.34 -15.48 26.94
CA ALA A 812 9.18 -16.65 27.13
C ALA A 812 10.63 -16.24 27.46
N ILE A 813 11.18 -15.24 26.76
CA ILE A 813 12.50 -14.67 27.01
C ILE A 813 12.56 -14.10 28.43
N VAL A 814 11.66 -13.18 28.78
CA VAL A 814 11.64 -12.52 30.10
C VAL A 814 11.49 -13.55 31.22
N SER A 815 10.62 -14.55 31.04
CA SER A 815 10.39 -15.60 32.04
C SER A 815 11.62 -16.46 32.25
N TYR A 816 12.27 -16.91 31.17
CA TYR A 816 13.49 -17.70 31.25
C TYR A 816 14.61 -16.91 31.93
N VAL A 817 14.85 -15.67 31.49
CA VAL A 817 15.93 -14.83 32.01
C VAL A 817 15.73 -14.50 33.49
N ARG A 818 14.50 -14.17 33.92
CA ARG A 818 14.19 -13.97 35.35
C ARG A 818 14.47 -15.22 36.17
N GLN A 819 14.08 -16.39 35.67
CA GLN A 819 14.39 -17.65 36.33
C GLN A 819 15.91 -17.87 36.40
N ALA A 820 16.65 -17.56 35.34
CA ALA A 820 18.10 -17.65 35.31
C ALA A 820 18.75 -16.72 36.35
N PHE A 821 18.33 -15.47 36.45
CA PHE A 821 18.82 -14.52 37.47
C PHE A 821 18.59 -15.04 38.89
N SER A 822 17.41 -15.61 39.17
CA SER A 822 17.10 -16.18 40.49
C SER A 822 17.95 -17.39 40.90
N LYS A 823 18.70 -18.00 39.97
CA LYS A 823 19.62 -19.13 40.27
C LYS A 823 20.98 -18.65 40.80
N VAL A 824 21.26 -17.35 40.76
CA VAL A 824 22.48 -16.74 41.30
C VAL A 824 22.11 -15.97 42.56
N THR A 825 22.46 -16.51 43.74
CA THR A 825 21.98 -15.96 45.02
C THR A 825 23.06 -15.92 46.09
N PRO A 826 23.19 -14.83 46.86
CA PRO A 826 23.98 -14.84 48.09
C PRO A 826 23.22 -15.64 49.17
N PHE A 827 23.93 -16.51 49.90
CA PHE A 827 23.31 -17.34 50.95
C PHE A 827 23.90 -17.11 52.33
N SER A 828 25.05 -16.47 52.45
CA SER A 828 25.61 -16.10 53.75
C SER A 828 26.54 -14.89 53.66
N VAL A 829 26.57 -14.11 54.75
CA VAL A 829 27.50 -13.00 54.96
C VAL A 829 28.24 -13.24 56.27
N VAL A 830 29.56 -13.28 56.23
CA VAL A 830 30.44 -13.50 57.38
C VAL A 830 31.27 -12.25 57.63
N THR A 831 31.30 -11.79 58.87
CA THR A 831 32.07 -10.61 59.31
C THR A 831 32.89 -10.93 60.56
N ASN A 832 34.08 -10.34 60.66
CA ASN A 832 34.86 -10.29 61.90
C ASN A 832 34.71 -8.95 62.65
N GLY A 833 33.89 -8.03 62.13
CA GLY A 833 33.69 -6.68 62.66
C GLY A 833 34.80 -5.67 62.32
N GLN A 834 35.79 -6.03 61.49
CA GLN A 834 36.98 -5.22 61.20
C GLN A 834 37.10 -4.86 59.70
N GLY A 835 36.15 -4.08 59.18
CA GLY A 835 36.28 -3.40 57.89
C GLY A 835 36.11 -4.25 56.62
N LYS A 836 35.84 -5.56 56.75
CA LYS A 836 35.56 -6.44 55.61
C LYS A 836 34.43 -7.42 55.93
N VAL A 837 33.73 -7.85 54.89
CA VAL A 837 32.77 -8.94 54.92
C VAL A 837 33.05 -9.95 53.81
N LEU A 838 32.76 -11.22 54.06
CA LEU A 838 32.81 -12.31 53.09
C LEU A 838 31.37 -12.73 52.75
N ILE A 839 30.99 -12.68 51.49
CA ILE A 839 29.67 -13.10 51.02
C ILE A 839 29.83 -14.38 50.20
N ASN A 840 29.09 -15.43 50.56
CA ASN A 840 29.08 -16.68 49.80
C ASN A 840 27.84 -16.74 48.90
N PHE A 841 28.05 -17.22 47.68
CA PHE A 841 27.07 -17.26 46.61
C PHE A 841 26.85 -18.68 46.12
N TYR A 842 25.60 -18.99 45.77
CA TYR A 842 25.28 -20.07 44.85
C TYR A 842 25.23 -19.52 43.43
N ASN A 843 25.91 -20.20 42.50
CA ASN A 843 25.68 -20.11 41.06
C ASN A 843 25.11 -21.45 40.60
N ASN A 844 23.78 -21.56 40.59
CA ASN A 844 23.06 -22.76 40.16
C ASN A 844 22.56 -22.64 38.71
N LEU A 845 23.17 -21.78 37.90
CA LEU A 845 22.78 -21.60 36.50
C LEU A 845 23.07 -22.87 35.68
N THR A 846 24.20 -23.53 35.99
CA THR A 846 24.58 -24.85 35.47
C THR A 846 24.96 -25.80 36.61
N SER A 847 25.34 -27.03 36.27
CA SER A 847 25.71 -28.05 37.25
C SER A 847 27.16 -27.88 37.73
N ALA A 848 27.50 -28.51 38.86
CA ALA A 848 28.86 -28.56 39.37
C ALA A 848 29.85 -29.19 38.36
N GLN A 849 29.35 -30.08 37.49
CA GLN A 849 30.14 -30.79 36.49
C GLN A 849 30.42 -29.96 35.23
N ALA A 850 29.65 -28.89 34.98
CA ALA A 850 29.82 -27.98 33.86
C ALA A 850 29.56 -26.53 34.31
N PRO A 851 30.43 -25.95 35.16
CA PRO A 851 30.18 -24.64 35.74
C PRO A 851 30.30 -23.53 34.70
N LEU A 852 29.31 -22.64 34.66
CA LEU A 852 29.28 -21.48 33.76
C LEU A 852 29.54 -20.21 34.57
N PRO A 853 30.66 -19.49 34.33
CA PRO A 853 30.93 -18.24 35.03
C PRO A 853 29.87 -17.18 34.73
N VAL A 854 29.49 -16.43 35.76
CA VAL A 854 28.60 -15.26 35.62
C VAL A 854 29.31 -13.99 36.12
N HIS A 855 29.09 -12.89 35.41
CA HIS A 855 29.71 -11.60 35.59
C HIS A 855 28.71 -10.60 36.17
N LEU A 856 29.04 -9.96 37.30
CA LEU A 856 28.11 -9.10 38.03
C LEU A 856 28.82 -7.89 38.64
N TYR A 857 28.09 -6.79 38.82
CA TYR A 857 28.41 -5.80 39.85
C TYR A 857 27.59 -6.10 41.10
N LEU A 858 28.28 -6.23 42.23
CA LEU A 858 27.64 -6.34 43.53
C LEU A 858 27.63 -4.97 44.17
N VAL A 859 26.50 -4.56 44.75
CA VAL A 859 26.46 -3.43 45.69
C VAL A 859 26.10 -3.96 47.06
N ILE A 860 26.99 -3.79 48.03
CA ILE A 860 26.82 -4.26 49.40
C ILE A 860 26.55 -3.07 50.29
N SER A 861 25.38 -3.05 50.92
CA SER A 861 24.93 -2.01 51.83
C SER A 861 24.81 -2.51 53.26
N ASN A 862 25.30 -1.71 54.21
CA ASN A 862 25.05 -1.91 55.65
C ASN A 862 23.98 -0.96 56.20
N GLY A 863 23.25 -0.25 55.33
CA GLY A 863 22.27 0.77 55.68
C GLY A 863 22.84 2.18 55.92
N THR A 864 24.16 2.33 56.04
CA THR A 864 24.85 3.63 56.24
C THR A 864 25.92 3.93 55.17
N ALA A 865 26.46 2.90 54.55
CA ALA A 865 27.45 2.97 53.49
C ALA A 865 27.21 1.85 52.47
N ASN A 866 27.62 2.10 51.24
CA ASN A 866 27.56 1.15 50.13
C ASN A 866 28.97 0.96 49.56
N VAL A 867 29.33 -0.27 49.20
CA VAL A 867 30.53 -0.60 48.41
C VAL A 867 30.10 -1.36 47.16
N SER A 868 30.71 -1.06 46.02
CA SER A 868 30.47 -1.76 44.76
C SER A 868 31.70 -2.54 44.34
N GLU A 869 31.52 -3.78 43.88
CA GLU A 869 32.60 -4.67 43.42
C GLU A 869 32.17 -5.41 42.16
N TYR A 870 33.00 -5.41 41.12
CA TYR A 870 32.81 -6.28 39.95
C TYR A 870 33.34 -7.68 40.27
N VAL A 871 32.55 -8.72 39.96
CA VAL A 871 32.88 -10.11 40.31
C VAL A 871 32.59 -11.08 39.17
N THR A 872 33.33 -12.18 39.18
CA THR A 872 33.05 -13.36 38.34
C THR A 872 32.81 -14.57 39.23
N LEU A 873 31.60 -15.11 39.21
CA LEU A 873 31.19 -16.27 40.02
C LEU A 873 31.31 -17.56 39.19
N GLY A 874 32.52 -18.12 39.13
CA GLY A 874 32.86 -19.25 38.26
C GLY A 874 32.55 -20.64 38.81
N LYS A 875 32.30 -20.79 40.12
CA LYS A 875 32.00 -22.08 40.76
C LYS A 875 30.58 -22.08 41.30
N GLN A 876 29.99 -23.28 41.42
CA GLN A 876 28.66 -23.44 42.02
C GLN A 876 28.56 -22.80 43.40
N VAL A 877 29.63 -22.87 44.20
CA VAL A 877 29.78 -22.08 45.43
C VAL A 877 30.98 -21.16 45.26
N SER A 878 30.74 -19.86 45.34
CA SER A 878 31.76 -18.81 45.20
C SER A 878 31.76 -17.89 46.42
N ALA A 879 32.89 -17.29 46.75
CA ALA A 879 33.01 -16.36 47.88
C ALA A 879 33.63 -15.04 47.41
N VAL A 880 33.04 -13.92 47.82
CA VAL A 880 33.48 -12.56 47.47
C VAL A 880 33.74 -11.79 48.76
N THR A 881 34.86 -11.05 48.79
CA THR A 881 35.17 -10.15 49.91
C THR A 881 34.85 -8.71 49.54
N ALA A 882 34.17 -7.97 50.42
CA ALA A 882 33.85 -6.55 50.23
C ALA A 882 34.39 -5.71 51.39
N ASN A 883 34.95 -4.53 51.09
CA ASN A 883 35.55 -3.63 52.06
C ASN A 883 34.50 -2.72 52.72
N ILE A 884 33.69 -3.30 53.61
CA ILE A 884 32.66 -2.58 54.38
C ILE A 884 32.63 -3.07 55.83
N THR A 885 32.41 -2.14 56.77
CA THR A 885 32.31 -2.48 58.20
C THR A 885 30.87 -2.88 58.52
N VAL A 886 30.70 -4.10 59.05
CA VAL A 886 29.41 -4.64 59.47
C VAL A 886 29.54 -5.31 60.84
N ALA A 887 28.70 -4.92 61.79
CA ALA A 887 28.63 -5.56 63.10
C ALA A 887 27.93 -6.94 62.99
N PRO A 888 28.39 -7.97 63.73
CA PRO A 888 27.69 -9.24 63.77
C PRO A 888 26.24 -9.08 64.24
N GLY A 889 25.31 -9.75 63.57
CA GLY A 889 23.87 -9.66 63.82
C GLY A 889 23.17 -8.51 63.08
N SER A 890 23.90 -7.60 62.42
CA SER A 890 23.32 -6.55 61.58
C SER A 890 22.84 -7.09 60.23
N ALA A 891 21.82 -6.45 59.67
CA ALA A 891 21.36 -6.70 58.32
C ALA A 891 22.35 -6.13 57.29
N VAL A 892 22.58 -6.88 56.22
CA VAL A 892 23.38 -6.49 55.05
C VAL A 892 22.53 -6.75 53.81
N THR A 893 22.34 -5.73 52.99
CA THR A 893 21.64 -5.86 51.72
C THR A 893 22.67 -5.99 50.59
N VAL A 894 22.54 -7.04 49.79
CA VAL A 894 23.37 -7.33 48.63
C VAL A 894 22.49 -7.17 47.38
N TYR A 895 22.82 -6.18 46.57
CA TYR A 895 22.20 -5.94 45.27
C TYR A 895 23.08 -6.55 44.19
N LEU A 896 22.46 -7.29 43.26
CA LEU A 896 23.12 -7.88 42.10
C LEU A 896 22.74 -7.08 40.86
N TYR A 897 23.74 -6.58 40.14
CA TYR A 897 23.57 -5.87 38.89
C TYR A 897 24.22 -6.65 37.75
N ALA A 898 23.48 -6.82 36.64
CA ALA A 898 24.05 -7.27 35.38
C ALA A 898 24.83 -6.11 34.74
N PRO A 899 26.07 -6.32 34.28
CA PRO A 899 26.98 -5.25 33.88
C PRO A 899 26.68 -4.74 32.45
N VAL A 900 25.49 -4.19 32.25
CA VAL A 900 25.02 -3.61 30.98
C VAL A 900 24.85 -2.09 31.10
N THR A 901 25.10 -1.34 30.03
CA THR A 901 25.03 0.12 30.01
C THR A 901 23.82 0.64 29.22
N GLN A 902 23.41 1.89 29.44
CA GLN A 902 22.29 2.48 28.68
C GLN A 902 22.51 2.48 27.15
N PRO A 903 23.71 2.82 26.61
CA PRO A 903 23.95 2.75 25.17
C PRO A 903 23.82 1.34 24.58
N GLU A 904 24.13 0.29 25.35
CA GLU A 904 23.96 -1.10 24.92
C GLU A 904 22.47 -1.52 24.89
N LEU A 905 21.66 -0.93 25.77
CA LEU A 905 20.22 -1.19 25.85
C LEU A 905 19.40 -0.39 24.84
N GLY A 906 19.82 0.82 24.49
CA GLY A 906 19.02 1.72 23.67
C GLY A 906 17.75 2.17 24.42
N ALA A 907 16.61 2.13 23.75
CA ALA A 907 15.29 2.27 24.35
C ALA A 907 15.04 1.08 25.31
N ALA A 908 14.73 1.39 26.57
CA ALA A 908 14.51 0.42 27.62
C ALA A 908 13.40 0.92 28.54
N VAL A 909 12.66 -0.02 29.15
CA VAL A 909 11.54 0.30 30.05
C VAL A 909 12.00 0.47 31.50
N THR A 910 13.09 -0.18 31.88
CA THR A 910 13.69 -0.05 33.22
C THR A 910 14.89 0.90 33.20
N PRO A 911 14.95 1.90 34.09
CA PRO A 911 16.14 2.74 34.24
C PRO A 911 17.36 1.93 34.66
N VAL A 912 18.49 2.15 33.99
CA VAL A 912 19.75 1.46 34.28
C VAL A 912 20.69 2.34 35.08
N SER A 913 21.32 1.75 36.09
CA SER A 913 22.26 2.45 36.97
C SER A 913 23.68 2.45 36.38
N ASN A 914 24.59 3.21 36.97
CA ASN A 914 26.02 3.12 36.61
C ASN A 914 26.64 1.73 36.87
N ASN A 915 26.01 0.89 37.71
CA ASN A 915 26.43 -0.50 37.95
C ASN A 915 25.74 -1.49 37.01
N GLY A 916 24.82 -1.00 36.18
CA GLY A 916 24.01 -1.77 35.24
C GLY A 916 22.57 -2.02 35.71
N LEU A 917 21.96 -3.09 35.17
CA LEU A 917 20.56 -3.44 35.42
C LEU A 917 20.44 -4.23 36.73
N LEU A 918 19.58 -3.79 37.65
CA LEU A 918 19.34 -4.51 38.90
C LEU A 918 18.60 -5.83 38.62
N ILE A 919 19.22 -6.96 38.94
CA ILE A 919 18.67 -8.30 38.71
C ILE A 919 18.29 -9.05 39.98
N GLY A 920 18.72 -8.57 41.16
CA GLY A 920 18.35 -9.17 42.44
C GLY A 920 18.72 -8.31 43.65
N GLU A 921 17.94 -8.45 44.71
CA GLU A 921 18.14 -7.78 46.01
C GLU A 921 17.94 -8.78 47.14
N TYR A 922 18.92 -8.89 48.03
CA TYR A 922 18.93 -9.89 49.11
C TYR A 922 19.36 -9.27 50.42
N THR A 923 18.56 -9.39 51.47
CA THR A 923 18.94 -8.96 52.82
C THR A 923 19.31 -10.18 53.67
N LEU A 924 20.54 -10.19 54.18
CA LEU A 924 21.13 -11.29 54.95
C LEU A 924 21.60 -10.78 56.32
N THR A 925 21.54 -11.63 57.34
CA THR A 925 22.07 -11.30 58.67
C THR A 925 23.55 -11.69 58.75
N ALA A 926 24.41 -10.72 59.06
CA ALA A 926 25.86 -10.94 59.13
C ALA A 926 26.23 -11.84 60.32
N GLN A 927 26.88 -12.98 60.04
CA GLN A 927 27.33 -13.93 61.06
C GLN A 927 28.76 -13.65 61.51
N LYS A 928 29.03 -13.81 62.81
CA LYS A 928 30.39 -13.71 63.36
C LYS A 928 31.20 -14.93 62.96
N GLY A 929 32.32 -14.76 62.25
CA GLY A 929 33.16 -15.89 61.82
C GLY A 929 34.56 -15.49 61.37
N VAL A 930 35.39 -16.50 61.08
CA VAL A 930 36.73 -16.30 60.50
C VAL A 930 36.58 -16.12 58.98
N MET A 931 37.11 -15.02 58.44
CA MET A 931 37.10 -14.77 57.00
C MET A 931 38.13 -15.68 56.31
N THR A 932 37.66 -16.77 55.68
CA THR A 932 38.47 -17.65 54.83
C THR A 932 38.32 -17.25 53.36
N THR A 933 39.40 -17.31 52.58
CA THR A 933 39.36 -16.99 51.13
C THR A 933 38.77 -18.12 50.27
N THR A 934 38.49 -19.27 50.87
CA THR A 934 37.90 -20.44 50.21
C THR A 934 36.42 -20.56 50.56
N ALA A 935 35.59 -20.74 49.54
CA ALA A 935 34.17 -21.05 49.70
C ALA A 935 33.98 -22.34 50.54
N PRO A 936 32.93 -22.42 51.38
CA PRO A 936 32.62 -23.63 52.13
C PRO A 936 32.34 -24.82 51.19
N PRO A 937 32.58 -26.08 51.62
CA PRO A 937 32.25 -27.26 50.81
C PRO A 937 30.75 -27.28 50.50
N SER A 938 30.37 -27.71 49.28
CA SER A 938 28.97 -27.83 48.86
C SER A 938 28.16 -28.60 49.92
N PRO A 939 26.98 -28.13 50.33
CA PRO A 939 26.20 -28.82 51.36
C PRO A 939 25.84 -30.23 50.89
N SER A 940 26.14 -31.25 51.71
CA SER A 940 25.44 -32.53 51.61
C SER A 940 23.96 -32.31 51.89
N THR A 941 23.08 -32.96 51.13
CA THR A 941 21.61 -32.93 51.22
C THR A 941 21.07 -33.17 52.63
N ALA A 942 21.08 -32.13 53.47
CA ALA A 942 20.39 -32.08 54.75
C ALA A 942 19.83 -30.67 54.94
N SER A 943 18.51 -30.58 54.84
CA SER A 943 17.71 -29.37 55.00
C SER A 943 17.95 -28.71 56.36
N THR A 944 18.45 -27.47 56.36
CA THR A 944 18.24 -26.52 57.45
C THR A 944 17.54 -25.28 56.88
N SER A 945 16.27 -25.12 57.25
CA SER A 945 15.42 -24.00 56.87
C SER A 945 15.97 -22.70 57.43
N THR A 946 16.52 -21.85 56.56
CA THR A 946 16.79 -20.44 56.87
C THR A 946 15.69 -19.63 56.18
N THR A 947 14.94 -18.86 56.94
CA THR A 947 13.83 -18.04 56.43
C THR A 947 14.39 -16.90 55.58
N LEU A 948 14.37 -17.06 54.27
CA LEU A 948 14.71 -16.02 53.29
C LEU A 948 13.46 -15.20 52.98
N THR A 949 13.49 -13.90 53.25
CA THR A 949 12.46 -12.98 52.74
C THR A 949 12.95 -12.42 51.41
N VAL A 950 12.36 -12.87 50.31
CA VAL A 950 12.61 -12.34 48.97
C VAL A 950 11.55 -11.28 48.71
N THR A 951 11.97 -10.02 48.56
CA THR A 951 11.12 -8.94 48.08
C THR A 951 11.54 -8.60 46.65
N THR A 952 10.71 -8.96 45.69
CA THR A 952 10.79 -8.40 44.33
C THR A 952 10.22 -6.99 44.33
N PRO A 953 10.77 -6.04 43.56
CA PRO A 953 10.16 -4.72 43.41
C PRO A 953 8.82 -4.87 42.68
N SER A 954 7.71 -4.63 43.40
CA SER A 954 6.39 -4.53 42.80
C SER A 954 6.21 -3.13 42.20
N THR A 955 6.30 -3.00 40.89
CA THR A 955 5.57 -1.94 40.18
C THR A 955 4.11 -2.34 40.13
N ALA A 956 3.32 -1.87 41.10
CA ALA A 956 1.89 -2.07 41.12
C ALA A 956 1.24 -1.30 39.95
N VAL A 957 0.97 -2.02 38.86
CA VAL A 957 -0.07 -1.62 37.92
C VAL A 957 -1.38 -2.12 38.50
N THR A 958 -2.28 -1.20 38.82
CA THR A 958 -3.63 -1.48 39.31
C THR A 958 -4.43 -2.17 38.21
N THR A 959 -4.39 -3.50 38.15
CA THR A 959 -5.38 -4.30 37.42
C THR A 959 -6.56 -4.54 38.34
N THR A 960 -7.65 -3.81 38.12
CA THR A 960 -8.95 -4.16 38.71
C THR A 960 -9.38 -5.52 38.18
N GLU A 961 -9.32 -6.54 39.01
CA GLU A 961 -9.93 -7.85 38.75
C GLU A 961 -11.44 -7.70 38.66
N THR A 962 -11.97 -7.65 37.44
CA THR A 962 -13.38 -7.92 37.18
C THR A 962 -13.56 -9.43 37.06
N SER A 963 -14.24 -10.00 38.05
CA SER A 963 -14.75 -11.37 38.10
C SER A 963 -15.11 -11.94 36.71
N THR A 964 -14.41 -13.01 36.33
CA THR A 964 -14.58 -13.80 35.10
C THR A 964 -16.00 -14.33 34.91
N THR A 965 -16.84 -14.31 35.94
CA THR A 965 -18.23 -14.78 35.88
C THR A 965 -19.18 -13.77 35.21
N ALA A 966 -18.86 -12.47 35.24
CA ALA A 966 -19.70 -11.44 34.59
C ALA A 966 -19.51 -11.38 33.07
N ILE A 967 -18.30 -11.70 32.59
CA ILE A 967 -17.94 -11.66 31.17
C ILE A 967 -18.65 -12.78 30.39
N TRP A 968 -18.74 -13.99 30.94
CA TRP A 968 -19.45 -15.11 30.30
C TRP A 968 -20.97 -14.92 30.24
N VAL A 969 -21.56 -14.16 31.18
CA VAL A 969 -22.98 -13.81 31.14
C VAL A 969 -23.26 -12.77 30.05
N VAL A 970 -22.38 -11.78 29.87
CA VAL A 970 -22.52 -10.76 28.80
C VAL A 970 -22.27 -11.38 27.42
N VAL A 971 -21.27 -12.26 27.27
CA VAL A 971 -21.01 -13.01 26.02
C VAL A 971 -22.20 -13.92 25.68
N GLY A 972 -22.81 -14.58 26.66
CA GLY A 972 -24.02 -15.38 26.47
C GLY A 972 -25.22 -14.54 26.00
N ILE A 973 -25.42 -13.34 26.55
CA ILE A 973 -26.51 -12.43 26.13
C ILE A 973 -26.28 -11.89 24.71
N VAL A 974 -25.05 -11.58 24.33
CA VAL A 974 -24.70 -11.08 22.99
C VAL A 974 -24.87 -12.17 21.92
N ILE A 975 -24.47 -13.41 22.21
CA ILE A 975 -24.67 -14.55 21.29
C ILE A 975 -26.17 -14.82 21.06
N VAL A 976 -26.98 -14.76 22.11
CA VAL A 976 -28.44 -14.92 21.99
C VAL A 976 -29.07 -13.77 21.19
N ALA A 977 -28.61 -12.53 21.37
CA ALA A 977 -29.08 -11.38 20.61
C ALA A 977 -28.71 -11.47 19.11
N VAL A 978 -27.52 -11.96 18.78
CA VAL A 978 -27.07 -12.19 17.39
C VAL A 978 -27.87 -13.33 16.75
N ILE A 979 -28.14 -14.42 17.47
CA ILE A 979 -28.98 -15.52 16.96
C ILE A 979 -30.41 -15.05 16.70
N ILE A 980 -30.99 -14.22 17.58
CA ILE A 980 -32.32 -13.62 17.37
C ILE A 980 -32.33 -12.66 16.17
N ALA A 981 -31.28 -11.86 15.97
CA ALA A 981 -31.16 -10.96 14.82
C ALA A 981 -31.01 -11.72 13.49
N VAL A 982 -30.28 -12.83 13.48
CA VAL A 982 -30.13 -13.71 12.31
C VAL A 982 -31.44 -14.43 12.00
N LEU A 983 -32.17 -14.92 13.01
CA LEU A 983 -33.46 -15.57 12.82
C LEU A 983 -34.57 -14.59 12.36
N LEU A 984 -34.54 -13.33 12.81
CA LEU A 984 -35.45 -12.28 12.34
C LEU A 984 -35.08 -11.75 10.94
N GLY A 985 -33.80 -11.81 10.55
CA GLY A 985 -33.33 -11.48 9.20
C GLY A 985 -33.67 -12.53 8.14
N VAL A 986 -33.78 -13.80 8.53
CA VAL A 986 -34.14 -14.91 7.63
C VAL A 986 -35.65 -14.99 7.38
N SER A 987 -36.51 -14.39 8.22
CA SER A 987 -37.97 -14.39 8.02
C SER A 987 -38.51 -13.24 7.16
N ARG A 988 -37.64 -12.45 6.53
CA ARG A 988 -38.01 -11.41 5.55
C ARG A 988 -37.07 -11.45 4.33
N ARG A 989 -37.15 -12.53 3.57
CA ARG A 989 -36.91 -12.55 2.12
C ARG A 989 -37.97 -13.39 1.45
#